data_AF-A0A8J5IQ23-F1
#
_entry.id   AF-A0A8J5IQ23-F1
#
_cell.length_a   1.000
_cell.length_b   1.000
_cell.length_c   1.000
_cell.angle_alpha   90.00
_cell.angle_beta   90.00
_cell.angle_gamma   90.00
#
_symmetry.space_group_name_H-M   'P 1'
#
loop_
_entity.id
_entity.type
_entity.pdbx_description
1 polymer ?
#
loop_
_entity_poly.entity_id
_entity_poly.type
_entity_poly.pdbx_seq_one_letter_code
_entity_poly.pdbx_strand_id
1 'polypeptide(L)'
;MNYYYLIFFFFIQLAALKSFHVRLMSIVLDVDVDPSTTPWDPAKAYLFVPLIAEKYHNPLEGIDWCLVEKIVETNSWNNPLQRARPDVYLGTNERTLGGDRREYGFGKLRHGMAFCHKVHPTYGIRGAIAQFDVVKASGLLPSRDSIEPTDVYHSKEKLQLADSCIDVQDLAGRIVTAAHSGKRFYVDSVRYEMNAENSFPRKEGYLGPLEYSSYADYYRQKYGVDLRHKKQPLIRGRGVSYCKNLLSPRFEHSEEVENEENLDKTYYVYLPPELCLIHPLPGALVRGAQRLPSIMRRIESMLLAVQLKDMIRYPVPAMRILEALTAASCQETFCYERAELLGDAYLKWVVSIFLFLKYPQKHEGQLTRMRQQMVSNMVLYQYALNKGLQSYIQADRFAPSRWAAPGVLPVFDEDSKETEYSIFDEECPAAETEPQKDFYADDCIENMREDGEVESDSSCYRVLSSKTLADVVEALIGVYYVEGGENAANHLMRWIGIQVDLDPKDFPCPKPYNIPESIMRSVDFEAIEGALNVKFKDRGLLVEAITHASRPSSGVSCYQRLEFVGDAVLDHLITKHLFFTYTNLPPGRLTDLRAAAVNNENFARVAVKHKLHAYLRHGSSALEAQIRDFVKDIQDELSKEGFNYFGLGDCKAPKVLGDIVESIAGAIFLDNERDAFIVWKVFQPLLHPMVTPETLPMHPVRELQERCQQQAEGLEYKATRTGNIATVEVFIDGVQIGIAQNPQKKMAQKLAARNALVVLKEKEENAMTKDMDNGEKKNGVQIFTRQTLNDICLRRQWPMPQYHCVNEGGPAHAKRFVYAVRVNTSDRGWTDECIGEPMPSVKKAKDSAATLLLELLNRCYPDNR
;
A
#
# COMPACT_ATOMS: atom_id res chain seq x y z
N MET A 1 -11.12 26.83 -18.87
CA MET A 1 -12.43 27.49 -19.03
C MET A 1 -13.49 26.52 -18.53
N ASN A 2 -13.99 26.72 -17.31
CA ASN A 2 -15.07 25.90 -16.78
C ASN A 2 -16.39 26.61 -17.08
N TYR A 3 -17.15 26.04 -18.01
CA TYR A 3 -18.49 26.51 -18.34
C TYR A 3 -19.47 25.87 -17.36
N TYR A 4 -19.79 26.57 -16.27
CA TYR A 4 -20.90 26.18 -15.41
C TYR A 4 -22.17 26.85 -15.96
N TYR A 5 -23.12 26.04 -16.41
CA TYR A 5 -24.43 26.50 -16.80
C TYR A 5 -25.45 26.08 -15.75
N LEU A 6 -26.28 27.02 -15.31
CA LEU A 6 -27.46 26.69 -14.52
C LEU A 6 -28.54 26.19 -15.49
N ILE A 7 -29.02 24.97 -15.28
CA ILE A 7 -30.01 24.31 -16.15
C ILE A 7 -31.24 23.96 -15.32
N PHE A 8 -32.42 24.30 -15.83
CA PHE A 8 -33.69 23.92 -15.24
C PHE A 8 -34.25 22.71 -15.99
N PHE A 9 -34.55 21.63 -15.26
CA PHE A 9 -35.17 20.42 -15.80
C PHE A 9 -36.62 20.31 -15.33
N PHE A 10 -37.49 19.80 -16.20
CA PHE A 10 -38.83 19.37 -15.78
C PHE A 10 -38.75 18.09 -14.95
N PHE A 11 -39.73 17.86 -14.06
CA PHE A 11 -39.78 16.68 -13.20
C PHE A 11 -39.69 15.36 -13.98
N ILE A 12 -40.36 15.29 -15.14
CA ILE A 12 -40.36 14.11 -16.02
C ILE A 12 -38.96 13.85 -16.59
N GLN A 13 -38.26 14.90 -17.03
CA GLN A 13 -36.89 14.81 -17.54
C GLN A 13 -35.91 14.34 -16.46
N LEU A 14 -36.06 14.86 -15.24
CA LEU A 14 -35.23 14.45 -14.10
C LEU A 14 -35.45 12.97 -13.74
N ALA A 15 -36.70 12.49 -13.80
CA ALA A 15 -37.03 11.09 -13.55
C ALA A 15 -36.40 10.15 -14.61
N ALA A 16 -36.44 10.54 -15.89
CA ALA A 16 -35.79 9.79 -16.97
C ALA A 16 -34.27 9.72 -16.79
N LEU A 17 -33.63 10.86 -16.45
CA LEU A 17 -32.19 10.93 -16.19
C LEU A 17 -31.79 10.11 -14.95
N LYS A 18 -32.58 10.15 -13.87
CA LYS A 18 -32.39 9.27 -12.70
C LYS A 18 -32.43 7.81 -13.12
N SER A 19 -33.45 7.42 -13.89
CA SER A 19 -33.63 6.04 -14.32
C SER A 19 -32.44 5.55 -15.14
N PHE A 20 -32.01 6.35 -16.11
CA PHE A 20 -30.81 6.07 -16.90
C PHE A 20 -29.55 5.95 -16.03
N HIS A 21 -29.32 6.90 -15.11
CA HIS A 21 -28.14 6.89 -14.24
C HIS A 21 -28.08 5.63 -13.37
N VAL A 22 -29.20 5.25 -12.76
CA VAL A 22 -29.28 4.04 -11.93
C VAL A 22 -28.99 2.79 -12.78
N ARG A 23 -29.56 2.69 -13.98
CA ARG A 23 -29.28 1.58 -14.92
C ARG A 23 -27.82 1.54 -15.37
N LEU A 24 -27.19 2.70 -15.59
CA LEU A 24 -25.78 2.76 -15.95
C LEU A 24 -24.89 2.30 -14.78
N MET A 25 -25.14 2.82 -13.58
CA MET A 25 -24.34 2.52 -12.39
C MET A 25 -24.53 1.09 -11.89
N SER A 26 -25.74 0.52 -12.01
CA SER A 26 -26.00 -0.89 -11.68
C SER A 26 -25.11 -1.83 -12.49
N ILE A 27 -24.87 -1.50 -13.76
CA ILE A 27 -24.00 -2.26 -14.66
C ILE A 27 -22.52 -2.03 -14.37
N VAL A 28 -22.12 -0.80 -14.04
CA VAL A 28 -20.72 -0.45 -13.72
C VAL A 28 -20.28 -1.09 -12.40
N LEU A 29 -21.14 -1.05 -11.38
CA LEU A 29 -20.89 -1.55 -10.03
C LEU A 29 -21.26 -3.02 -9.84
N ASP A 30 -21.91 -3.61 -10.84
CA ASP A 30 -22.38 -5.00 -10.86
C ASP A 30 -23.31 -5.29 -9.66
N VAL A 31 -24.41 -4.54 -9.59
CA VAL A 31 -25.44 -4.65 -8.56
C VAL A 31 -26.83 -4.63 -9.21
N ASP A 32 -27.78 -5.40 -8.68
CA ASP A 32 -29.15 -5.40 -9.17
C ASP A 32 -30.04 -4.43 -8.39
N VAL A 33 -30.40 -3.31 -9.02
CA VAL A 33 -31.31 -2.30 -8.46
C VAL A 33 -32.42 -1.93 -9.41
N ASP A 34 -33.56 -1.63 -8.81
CA ASP A 34 -34.68 -1.02 -9.50
C ASP A 34 -34.62 0.51 -9.37
N PRO A 35 -34.60 1.27 -10.48
CA PRO A 35 -34.63 2.73 -10.43
C PRO A 35 -35.80 3.34 -9.66
N SER A 36 -36.93 2.66 -9.61
CA SER A 36 -38.15 3.14 -8.93
C SER A 36 -38.03 3.13 -7.41
N THR A 37 -37.34 2.13 -6.85
CA THR A 37 -37.19 1.93 -5.39
C THR A 37 -35.87 2.47 -4.85
N THR A 38 -34.95 2.90 -5.70
CA THR A 38 -33.65 3.41 -5.27
C THR A 38 -33.81 4.77 -4.55
N PRO A 39 -33.41 4.88 -3.27
CA PRO A 39 -33.53 6.11 -2.49
C PRO A 39 -32.61 7.19 -3.08
N TRP A 40 -33.11 8.42 -3.15
CA TRP A 40 -32.42 9.50 -3.85
C TRP A 40 -32.65 10.83 -3.13
N ASP A 41 -31.56 11.47 -2.69
CA ASP A 41 -31.58 12.82 -2.12
C ASP A 41 -31.25 13.85 -3.23
N PRO A 42 -32.25 14.57 -3.78
CA PRO A 42 -32.04 15.52 -4.87
C PRO A 42 -31.14 16.71 -4.48
N ALA A 43 -30.94 16.98 -3.18
CA ALA A 43 -30.09 18.08 -2.73
C ALA A 43 -28.59 17.74 -2.74
N LYS A 44 -28.24 16.44 -2.76
CA LYS A 44 -26.84 15.97 -2.61
C LYS A 44 -26.37 15.09 -3.76
N ALA A 45 -27.23 14.81 -4.73
CA ALA A 45 -26.97 13.77 -5.71
C ALA A 45 -26.35 14.24 -7.03
N TYR A 46 -25.41 13.45 -7.54
CA TYR A 46 -24.81 13.66 -8.86
C TYR A 46 -25.42 12.70 -9.88
N LEU A 47 -25.93 13.26 -10.99
CA LEU A 47 -26.39 12.48 -12.14
C LEU A 47 -25.34 12.46 -13.24
N PHE A 48 -25.05 11.27 -13.76
CA PHE A 48 -24.24 11.10 -14.96
C PHE A 48 -25.15 10.96 -16.16
N VAL A 49 -24.92 11.79 -17.17
CA VAL A 49 -25.79 11.95 -18.34
C VAL A 49 -24.94 11.78 -19.61
N PRO A 50 -25.43 11.09 -20.65
CA PRO A 50 -24.70 10.93 -21.90
C PRO A 50 -24.77 12.22 -22.74
N LEU A 51 -23.67 12.57 -23.40
CA LEU A 51 -23.55 13.75 -24.25
C LEU A 51 -23.18 13.35 -25.69
N ILE A 52 -23.74 14.05 -26.68
CA ILE A 52 -23.56 13.73 -28.11
C ILE A 52 -22.27 14.37 -28.69
N ALA A 53 -21.79 15.51 -28.14
CA ALA A 53 -20.58 16.20 -28.62
C ALA A 53 -19.92 17.08 -27.52
N GLU A 54 -18.71 17.58 -27.79
CA GLU A 54 -17.90 18.31 -26.80
C GLU A 54 -18.21 19.81 -26.70
N LYS A 55 -18.92 20.42 -27.66
CA LYS A 55 -19.20 21.88 -27.69
C LYS A 55 -20.65 22.17 -28.05
N TYR A 56 -21.37 22.82 -27.13
CA TYR A 56 -22.74 23.30 -27.33
C TYR A 56 -22.89 24.73 -26.78
N HIS A 57 -23.71 25.54 -27.45
CA HIS A 57 -24.15 26.85 -26.93
C HIS A 57 -25.28 26.71 -25.90
N ASN A 58 -26.05 25.62 -25.97
CA ASN A 58 -27.09 25.28 -24.99
C ASN A 58 -26.85 23.85 -24.46
N PRO A 59 -26.54 23.66 -23.16
CA PRO A 59 -26.21 22.35 -22.60
C PRO A 59 -27.38 21.35 -22.60
N LEU A 60 -28.64 21.82 -22.67
CA LEU A 60 -29.82 20.94 -22.79
C LEU A 60 -29.91 20.21 -24.13
N GLU A 61 -29.42 20.85 -25.20
CA GLU A 61 -29.35 20.27 -26.55
C GLU A 61 -28.19 19.28 -26.69
N GLY A 62 -27.23 19.32 -25.77
CA GLY A 62 -26.08 18.42 -25.77
C GLY A 62 -26.33 17.04 -25.17
N ILE A 63 -27.43 16.87 -24.44
CA ILE A 63 -27.82 15.61 -23.80
C ILE A 63 -28.44 14.66 -24.84
N ASP A 64 -27.99 13.40 -24.83
CA ASP A 64 -28.57 12.35 -25.69
C ASP A 64 -29.89 11.82 -25.13
N TRP A 65 -30.97 12.59 -25.33
CA TRP A 65 -32.32 12.21 -24.91
C TRP A 65 -32.82 10.93 -25.59
N CYS A 66 -32.46 10.71 -26.86
CA CYS A 66 -32.84 9.52 -27.60
C CYS A 66 -32.25 8.26 -26.97
N LEU A 67 -30.97 8.29 -26.58
CA LEU A 67 -30.32 7.19 -25.88
C LEU A 67 -30.92 6.96 -24.48
N VAL A 68 -31.19 8.04 -23.74
CA VAL A 68 -31.81 7.98 -22.41
C VAL A 68 -33.18 7.31 -22.46
N GLU A 69 -34.08 7.80 -23.32
CA GLU A 69 -35.44 7.25 -23.48
C GLU A 69 -35.39 5.79 -23.95
N LYS A 70 -34.55 5.50 -24.96
CA LYS A 70 -34.35 4.14 -25.44
C LYS A 70 -33.96 3.20 -24.30
N ILE A 71 -33.00 3.57 -23.47
CA ILE A 71 -32.53 2.71 -22.37
C ILE A 71 -33.61 2.54 -21.30
N VAL A 72 -34.34 3.60 -20.97
CA VAL A 72 -35.37 3.56 -19.90
C VAL A 72 -36.57 2.70 -20.32
N GLU A 73 -36.98 2.77 -21.59
CA GLU A 73 -38.18 2.10 -22.11
C GLU A 73 -37.93 0.67 -22.66
N THR A 74 -36.67 0.22 -22.75
CA THR A 74 -36.36 -1.11 -23.33
C THR A 74 -36.87 -2.26 -22.44
N ASN A 75 -37.61 -3.20 -23.03
CA ASN A 75 -38.08 -4.44 -22.38
C ASN A 75 -36.96 -5.44 -22.01
N SER A 76 -35.72 -5.24 -22.47
CA SER A 76 -34.57 -6.10 -22.17
C SER A 76 -34.25 -6.17 -20.68
N TRP A 77 -34.61 -5.14 -19.91
CA TRP A 77 -34.45 -5.11 -18.45
C TRP A 77 -35.34 -6.12 -17.72
N ASN A 78 -36.38 -6.66 -18.36
CA ASN A 78 -37.19 -7.74 -17.79
C ASN A 78 -36.40 -9.05 -17.66
N ASN A 79 -35.29 -9.20 -18.42
CA ASN A 79 -34.40 -10.34 -18.29
C ASN A 79 -33.38 -10.09 -17.15
N PRO A 80 -33.35 -10.93 -16.09
CA PRO A 80 -32.39 -10.81 -15.00
C PRO A 80 -30.93 -10.79 -15.46
N LEU A 81 -30.57 -11.53 -16.52
CA LEU A 81 -29.20 -11.57 -17.06
C LEU A 81 -28.74 -10.23 -17.64
N GLN A 82 -29.68 -9.38 -18.06
CA GLN A 82 -29.37 -8.03 -18.55
C GLN A 82 -29.25 -7.03 -17.39
N ARG A 83 -29.91 -7.27 -16.25
CA ARG A 83 -29.83 -6.42 -15.06
C ARG A 83 -28.49 -6.58 -14.33
N ALA A 84 -28.12 -7.81 -13.97
CA ALA A 84 -26.88 -8.10 -13.25
C ALA A 84 -26.30 -9.47 -13.66
N ARG A 85 -25.02 -9.70 -13.33
CA ARG A 85 -24.40 -11.01 -13.57
C ARG A 85 -24.88 -12.06 -12.56
N PRO A 86 -24.88 -13.36 -12.93
CA PRO A 86 -25.30 -14.43 -12.03
C PRO A 86 -24.55 -14.50 -10.69
N ASP A 87 -23.26 -14.13 -10.66
CA ASP A 87 -22.45 -14.10 -9.44
C ASP A 87 -22.93 -13.07 -8.40
N VAL A 88 -23.67 -12.05 -8.84
CA VAL A 88 -24.32 -11.07 -7.95
C VAL A 88 -25.47 -11.70 -7.17
N TYR A 89 -26.20 -12.64 -7.79
CA TYR A 89 -27.30 -13.38 -7.18
C TYR A 89 -26.81 -14.53 -6.29
N LEU A 90 -25.61 -15.09 -6.55
CA LEU A 90 -25.09 -16.25 -5.83
C LEU A 90 -24.36 -15.94 -4.51
N GLY A 91 -24.16 -14.66 -4.15
CA GLY A 91 -23.70 -14.27 -2.81
C GLY A 91 -22.32 -14.80 -2.39
N THR A 92 -21.41 -15.05 -3.35
CA THR A 92 -20.10 -15.66 -3.02
C THR A 92 -19.20 -14.68 -2.25
N ASN A 93 -18.86 -15.03 -1.01
CA ASN A 93 -17.99 -14.26 -0.08
C ASN A 93 -16.51 -14.11 -0.53
N GLU A 94 -16.11 -14.67 -1.66
CA GLU A 94 -14.71 -14.68 -2.12
C GLU A 94 -14.18 -13.32 -2.61
N ARG A 95 -15.03 -12.30 -2.74
CA ARG A 95 -14.64 -10.96 -3.24
C ARG A 95 -13.84 -10.11 -2.24
N THR A 96 -13.66 -10.55 -0.98
CA THR A 96 -12.94 -9.80 0.07
C THR A 96 -11.42 -9.92 -0.01
N LEU A 97 -10.88 -10.87 -0.78
CA LEU A 97 -9.44 -11.07 -0.93
C LEU A 97 -9.00 -10.53 -2.29
N GLY A 98 -8.51 -9.29 -2.31
CA GLY A 98 -7.94 -8.63 -3.50
C GLY A 98 -6.64 -9.28 -4.00
N GLY A 99 -6.71 -10.50 -4.51
CA GLY A 99 -5.60 -11.25 -5.11
C GLY A 99 -5.94 -11.78 -6.50
N ASP A 100 -4.95 -11.77 -7.39
CA ASP A 100 -4.98 -12.26 -8.79
C ASP A 100 -5.11 -13.80 -8.93
N ARG A 101 -5.55 -14.53 -7.89
CA ARG A 101 -5.78 -15.98 -7.96
C ARG A 101 -7.26 -16.29 -7.90
N ARG A 102 -7.86 -16.50 -9.08
CA ARG A 102 -9.22 -17.04 -9.23
C ARG A 102 -9.10 -18.48 -9.74
N GLU A 103 -9.09 -19.44 -8.83
CA GLU A 103 -9.45 -20.81 -9.19
C GLU A 103 -10.97 -20.92 -9.13
N TYR A 104 -11.60 -21.31 -10.25
CA TYR A 104 -13.03 -21.53 -10.35
C TYR A 104 -13.42 -22.76 -9.54
N GLY A 105 -13.73 -22.58 -8.26
CA GLY A 105 -14.43 -23.57 -7.46
C GLY A 105 -15.92 -23.57 -7.78
N PHE A 106 -16.35 -24.37 -8.77
CA PHE A 106 -17.75 -24.85 -8.79
C PHE A 106 -17.91 -25.88 -7.66
N GLY A 107 -17.94 -25.40 -6.42
CA GLY A 107 -18.28 -26.17 -5.26
C GLY A 107 -19.77 -26.51 -5.29
N LYS A 108 -20.09 -27.79 -5.38
CA LYS A 108 -21.45 -28.33 -5.21
C LYS A 108 -22.11 -27.71 -3.98
N LEU A 109 -23.11 -26.85 -4.19
CA LEU A 109 -24.09 -26.47 -3.16
C LEU A 109 -24.84 -27.75 -2.77
N ARG A 110 -24.42 -28.39 -1.68
CA ARG A 110 -25.28 -29.34 -0.98
C ARG A 110 -26.40 -28.54 -0.34
N HIS A 111 -27.59 -29.11 -0.37
CA HIS A 111 -28.78 -28.59 0.25
C HIS A 111 -28.51 -28.31 1.74
N GLY A 112 -28.85 -27.11 2.20
CA GLY A 112 -28.91 -26.77 3.61
C GLY A 112 -28.02 -25.60 4.03
N MET A 113 -28.68 -24.47 4.28
CA MET A 113 -28.24 -23.38 5.18
C MET A 113 -27.00 -22.57 4.75
N ALA A 114 -27.25 -21.40 4.16
CA ALA A 114 -26.35 -20.25 4.28
C ALA A 114 -27.09 -19.13 5.04
N PHE A 115 -26.82 -19.04 6.34
CA PHE A 115 -27.14 -17.88 7.16
C PHE A 115 -26.11 -16.77 6.90
N CYS A 116 -26.57 -15.51 7.04
CA CYS A 116 -25.85 -14.24 6.91
C CYS A 116 -25.63 -13.73 5.46
N HIS A 117 -26.64 -13.03 4.95
CA HIS A 117 -26.52 -12.14 3.78
C HIS A 117 -25.83 -10.84 4.23
N LYS A 118 -24.93 -10.27 3.42
CA LYS A 118 -24.41 -8.90 3.62
C LYS A 118 -24.90 -8.03 2.47
N VAL A 119 -25.75 -7.04 2.75
CA VAL A 119 -26.36 -6.17 1.74
C VAL A 119 -25.31 -5.21 1.17
N HIS A 120 -25.38 -4.87 -0.13
CA HIS A 120 -24.55 -3.78 -0.64
C HIS A 120 -25.02 -2.49 0.02
N PRO A 121 -24.12 -1.67 0.59
CA PRO A 121 -24.53 -0.55 1.40
C PRO A 121 -25.28 0.54 0.63
N THR A 122 -25.67 0.40 -0.64
CA THR A 122 -26.35 1.46 -1.42
C THR A 122 -27.23 0.95 -2.55
N TYR A 123 -27.00 -0.28 -3.04
CA TYR A 123 -27.63 -0.79 -4.26
C TYR A 123 -28.30 -2.16 -4.01
N GLY A 124 -28.82 -2.41 -2.81
CA GLY A 124 -29.60 -3.62 -2.54
C GLY A 124 -28.80 -4.92 -2.41
N ILE A 125 -29.53 -6.04 -2.40
CA ILE A 125 -29.05 -7.35 -1.94
C ILE A 125 -27.95 -7.90 -2.85
N ARG A 126 -26.74 -8.09 -2.30
CA ARG A 126 -25.74 -9.01 -2.88
C ARG A 126 -26.07 -10.41 -2.37
N GLY A 127 -26.38 -11.33 -3.28
CA GLY A 127 -26.77 -12.70 -2.93
C GLY A 127 -28.27 -12.97 -2.91
N ALA A 128 -29.06 -12.34 -3.77
CA ALA A 128 -30.47 -12.73 -3.93
C ALA A 128 -30.56 -14.14 -4.54
N ILE A 129 -31.23 -15.07 -3.86
CA ILE A 129 -31.53 -16.41 -4.37
C ILE A 129 -32.10 -16.27 -5.78
N ALA A 130 -31.36 -16.74 -6.78
CA ALA A 130 -31.85 -16.76 -8.15
C ALA A 130 -33.13 -17.61 -8.16
N GLN A 131 -34.27 -17.05 -8.57
CA GLN A 131 -35.52 -17.78 -8.76
C GLN A 131 -35.44 -18.80 -9.94
N PHE A 132 -34.27 -18.96 -10.53
CA PHE A 132 -34.00 -19.76 -11.71
C PHE A 132 -32.68 -20.53 -11.54
N ASP A 133 -32.60 -21.71 -12.14
CA ASP A 133 -31.39 -22.53 -12.14
C ASP A 133 -30.33 -21.91 -13.08
N VAL A 134 -29.34 -21.23 -12.50
CA VAL A 134 -28.23 -20.56 -13.24
C VAL A 134 -27.47 -21.55 -14.13
N VAL A 135 -27.46 -22.84 -13.79
CA VAL A 135 -26.75 -23.89 -14.54
C VAL A 135 -27.53 -24.30 -15.79
N LYS A 136 -28.85 -24.11 -15.80
CA LYS A 136 -29.74 -24.34 -16.94
C LYS A 136 -30.36 -23.02 -17.40
N ALA A 137 -29.59 -22.26 -18.17
CA ALA A 137 -30.03 -21.04 -18.87
C ALA A 137 -31.25 -21.23 -19.82
N SER A 138 -31.84 -22.43 -19.87
CA SER A 138 -33.01 -22.77 -20.68
C SER A 138 -34.29 -22.03 -20.29
N GLY A 139 -34.43 -21.57 -19.04
CA GLY A 139 -35.63 -20.86 -18.56
C GLY A 139 -35.61 -19.33 -18.70
N LEU A 140 -34.47 -18.74 -19.05
CA LEU A 140 -34.26 -17.28 -19.15
C LEU A 140 -34.13 -16.76 -20.58
N LEU A 141 -34.20 -17.67 -21.54
CA LEU A 141 -34.26 -17.37 -22.96
C LEU A 141 -35.73 -17.26 -23.37
N PRO A 142 -36.12 -16.27 -24.18
CA PRO A 142 -37.47 -16.22 -24.73
C PRO A 142 -37.82 -17.55 -25.40
N SER A 143 -39.08 -17.97 -25.32
CA SER A 143 -39.55 -19.24 -25.89
C SER A 143 -39.18 -19.31 -27.36
N ARG A 144 -38.25 -20.22 -27.68
CA ARG A 144 -37.62 -20.41 -29.00
C ARG A 144 -38.59 -20.89 -30.10
N ASP A 145 -39.87 -21.02 -29.77
CA ASP A 145 -40.97 -21.45 -30.64
C ASP A 145 -41.80 -20.26 -31.15
N SER A 146 -41.51 -19.03 -30.71
CA SER A 146 -42.18 -17.80 -31.16
C SER A 146 -41.50 -17.10 -32.34
N ILE A 147 -40.33 -17.58 -32.77
CA ILE A 147 -39.61 -17.08 -33.94
C ILE A 147 -39.89 -18.04 -35.08
N GLU A 148 -40.79 -17.66 -36.00
CA GLU A 148 -41.04 -18.42 -37.21
C GLU A 148 -39.71 -18.69 -37.94
N PRO A 149 -39.45 -19.94 -38.39
CA PRO A 149 -38.32 -20.24 -39.24
C PRO A 149 -38.61 -19.60 -40.60
N THR A 150 -38.29 -18.31 -40.73
CA THR A 150 -38.20 -17.71 -42.04
C THR A 150 -36.93 -18.25 -42.67
N ASP A 151 -37.10 -19.22 -43.57
CA ASP A 151 -36.12 -19.63 -44.57
C ASP A 151 -35.78 -18.40 -45.44
N VAL A 152 -34.98 -17.47 -44.89
CA VAL A 152 -34.40 -16.39 -45.66
C VAL A 152 -32.99 -16.79 -46.00
N TYR A 153 -32.81 -17.08 -47.29
CA TYR A 153 -31.53 -17.10 -47.98
C TYR A 153 -30.52 -16.13 -47.37
N HIS A 154 -29.34 -16.67 -47.04
CA HIS A 154 -28.15 -15.96 -46.61
C HIS A 154 -27.93 -14.61 -47.31
N SER A 155 -28.35 -13.50 -46.70
CA SER A 155 -27.51 -12.30 -46.77
C SER A 155 -26.37 -12.53 -45.77
N LYS A 156 -25.12 -12.44 -46.23
CA LYS A 156 -23.91 -12.62 -45.39
C LYS A 156 -23.80 -11.62 -44.22
N GLU A 157 -24.78 -10.74 -44.05
CA GLU A 157 -24.72 -9.54 -43.22
C GLU A 157 -25.61 -9.60 -41.98
N LYS A 158 -26.50 -10.60 -41.83
CA LYS A 158 -27.39 -10.73 -40.66
C LYS A 158 -27.07 -11.94 -39.78
N LEU A 159 -27.01 -11.72 -38.47
CA LEU A 159 -26.78 -12.75 -37.45
C LEU A 159 -28.04 -13.03 -36.64
N GLN A 160 -28.26 -14.30 -36.29
CA GLN A 160 -29.35 -14.74 -35.41
C GLN A 160 -28.83 -14.84 -33.97
N LEU A 161 -29.27 -13.93 -33.12
CA LEU A 161 -28.95 -13.90 -31.69
C LEU A 161 -30.04 -14.59 -30.88
N ALA A 162 -29.84 -14.65 -29.56
CA ALA A 162 -30.79 -15.33 -28.66
C ALA A 162 -32.16 -14.63 -28.57
N ASP A 163 -32.23 -13.32 -28.82
CA ASP A 163 -33.43 -12.48 -28.68
C ASP A 163 -33.83 -11.73 -29.96
N SER A 164 -32.94 -11.62 -30.93
CA SER A 164 -33.10 -10.71 -32.08
C SER A 164 -32.25 -11.10 -33.29
N CYS A 165 -32.56 -10.54 -34.46
CA CYS A 165 -31.71 -10.60 -35.64
C CYS A 165 -31.08 -9.21 -35.87
N ILE A 166 -29.76 -9.14 -36.04
CA ILE A 166 -29.03 -7.87 -36.21
C ILE A 166 -28.04 -7.93 -37.38
N ASP A 167 -27.82 -6.77 -38.00
CA ASP A 167 -26.76 -6.57 -38.98
C ASP A 167 -25.37 -6.55 -38.31
N VAL A 168 -24.37 -7.16 -38.95
CA VAL A 168 -23.02 -7.33 -38.39
C VAL A 168 -22.34 -5.99 -38.08
N GLN A 169 -22.62 -4.95 -38.88
CA GLN A 169 -22.03 -3.61 -38.70
C GLN A 169 -22.48 -2.96 -37.38
N ASP A 170 -23.72 -3.21 -36.96
CA ASP A 170 -24.29 -2.63 -35.74
C ASP A 170 -23.86 -3.36 -34.47
N LEU A 171 -23.25 -4.55 -34.60
CA LEU A 171 -22.83 -5.38 -33.48
C LEU A 171 -21.45 -4.99 -32.94
N ALA A 172 -20.56 -4.46 -33.79
CA ALA A 172 -19.21 -4.05 -33.38
C ALA A 172 -19.26 -2.95 -32.31
N GLY A 173 -18.50 -3.11 -31.23
CA GLY A 173 -18.48 -2.16 -30.11
C GLY A 173 -19.65 -2.26 -29.13
N ARG A 174 -20.64 -3.12 -29.38
CA ARG A 174 -21.71 -3.43 -28.39
C ARG A 174 -21.23 -4.42 -27.34
N ILE A 175 -22.01 -4.54 -26.27
CA ILE A 175 -21.83 -5.57 -25.24
C ILE A 175 -22.83 -6.71 -25.53
N VAL A 176 -22.35 -7.94 -25.43
CA VAL A 176 -23.18 -9.15 -25.46
C VAL A 176 -23.10 -9.90 -24.15
N THR A 177 -24.23 -10.38 -23.67
CA THR A 177 -24.35 -11.24 -22.50
C THR A 177 -24.51 -12.68 -22.95
N ALA A 178 -23.59 -13.56 -22.57
CA ALA A 178 -23.66 -14.97 -22.90
C ALA A 178 -24.70 -15.67 -22.01
N ALA A 179 -25.80 -16.14 -22.58
CA ALA A 179 -26.93 -16.70 -21.83
C ALA A 179 -26.53 -17.88 -20.92
N HIS A 180 -25.63 -18.74 -21.40
CA HIS A 180 -25.18 -19.95 -20.67
C HIS A 180 -24.30 -19.68 -19.43
N SER A 181 -23.74 -18.47 -19.29
CA SER A 181 -22.84 -18.14 -18.17
C SER A 181 -23.15 -16.80 -17.51
N GLY A 182 -24.00 -15.97 -18.11
CA GLY A 182 -24.26 -14.58 -17.74
C GLY A 182 -23.04 -13.65 -17.81
N LYS A 183 -21.93 -14.10 -18.41
CA LYS A 183 -20.73 -13.26 -18.60
C LYS A 183 -20.96 -12.26 -19.73
N ARG A 184 -20.44 -11.04 -19.56
CA ARG A 184 -20.54 -9.94 -20.53
C ARG A 184 -19.24 -9.80 -21.32
N PHE A 185 -19.36 -9.58 -22.64
CA PHE A 185 -18.24 -9.43 -23.55
C PHE A 185 -18.42 -8.19 -24.45
N TYR A 186 -17.35 -7.43 -24.65
CA TYR A 186 -17.27 -6.40 -25.69
C TYR A 186 -17.08 -7.09 -27.04
N VAL A 187 -17.95 -6.82 -28.00
CA VAL A 187 -17.80 -7.36 -29.36
C VAL A 187 -16.72 -6.58 -30.09
N ASP A 188 -15.67 -7.29 -30.50
CA ASP A 188 -14.54 -6.71 -31.22
C ASP A 188 -14.74 -6.85 -32.73
N SER A 189 -15.07 -8.06 -33.19
CA SER A 189 -15.39 -8.33 -34.60
C SER A 189 -16.14 -9.65 -34.77
N VAL A 190 -16.80 -9.84 -35.90
CA VAL A 190 -17.34 -11.15 -36.30
C VAL A 190 -16.30 -11.90 -37.14
N ARG A 191 -16.09 -13.20 -36.90
CA ARG A 191 -15.14 -14.03 -37.64
C ARG A 191 -15.88 -14.95 -38.62
N TYR A 192 -15.84 -14.58 -39.89
CA TYR A 192 -16.47 -15.36 -40.97
C TYR A 192 -15.77 -16.69 -41.26
N GLU A 193 -14.51 -16.83 -40.87
CA GLU A 193 -13.70 -18.04 -41.07
C GLU A 193 -13.97 -19.14 -40.03
N MET A 194 -14.71 -18.83 -38.96
CA MET A 194 -14.98 -19.75 -37.85
C MET A 194 -16.48 -19.88 -37.62
N ASN A 195 -16.94 -21.11 -37.49
CA ASN A 195 -18.30 -21.46 -37.10
C ASN A 195 -18.29 -22.46 -35.92
N ALA A 196 -19.46 -22.92 -35.48
CA ALA A 196 -19.55 -23.77 -34.28
C ALA A 196 -19.03 -25.20 -34.50
N GLU A 197 -18.77 -25.62 -35.75
CA GLU A 197 -18.21 -26.93 -36.10
C GLU A 197 -16.67 -26.93 -36.09
N ASN A 198 -16.03 -25.76 -36.07
CA ASN A 198 -14.58 -25.64 -35.90
C ASN A 198 -14.14 -26.10 -34.49
N SER A 199 -12.88 -26.54 -34.39
CA SER A 199 -12.23 -26.80 -33.10
C SER A 199 -11.69 -25.51 -32.47
N PHE A 200 -11.46 -25.54 -31.14
CA PHE A 200 -10.90 -24.39 -30.43
C PHE A 200 -9.48 -24.06 -30.94
N PRO A 201 -9.11 -22.75 -31.04
CA PRO A 201 -7.78 -22.34 -31.46
C PRO A 201 -6.66 -22.95 -30.60
N ARG A 202 -5.63 -23.52 -31.25
CA ARG A 202 -4.49 -24.19 -30.58
C ARG A 202 -3.28 -23.28 -30.28
N LYS A 203 -3.44 -21.95 -30.32
CA LYS A 203 -2.33 -21.00 -30.07
C LYS A 203 -1.95 -20.93 -28.58
N GLU A 204 -0.68 -20.63 -28.31
CA GLU A 204 -0.21 -20.27 -26.97
C GLU A 204 -1.05 -19.12 -26.39
N GLY A 205 -1.59 -19.32 -25.18
CA GLY A 205 -2.45 -18.35 -24.51
C GLY A 205 -3.96 -18.56 -24.69
N TYR A 206 -4.46 -19.63 -25.31
CA TYR A 206 -5.90 -19.90 -25.35
C TYR A 206 -6.34 -20.88 -24.25
N LEU A 207 -7.18 -20.42 -23.30
CA LEU A 207 -7.83 -21.22 -22.24
C LEU A 207 -9.03 -22.02 -22.76
N GLY A 208 -8.88 -22.65 -23.92
CA GLY A 208 -9.90 -23.56 -24.47
C GLY A 208 -9.79 -24.93 -23.79
N PRO A 209 -10.90 -25.59 -23.44
CA PRO A 209 -10.83 -26.95 -22.95
C PRO A 209 -10.45 -27.90 -24.09
N LEU A 210 -9.23 -28.44 -24.01
CA LEU A 210 -8.59 -29.31 -25.01
C LEU A 210 -9.28 -30.68 -25.17
N GLU A 211 -10.30 -30.96 -24.36
CA GLU A 211 -11.03 -32.22 -24.29
C GLU A 211 -12.17 -32.34 -25.32
N TYR A 212 -12.51 -31.26 -26.04
CA TYR A 212 -13.68 -31.20 -26.93
C TYR A 212 -13.30 -31.04 -28.40
N SER A 213 -14.02 -31.73 -29.28
CA SER A 213 -13.78 -31.76 -30.74
C SER A 213 -14.20 -30.47 -31.46
N SER A 214 -15.30 -29.83 -31.03
CA SER A 214 -15.83 -28.61 -31.65
C SER A 214 -16.49 -27.68 -30.62
N TYR A 215 -16.77 -26.43 -31.00
CA TYR A 215 -17.58 -25.52 -30.16
C TYR A 215 -18.98 -26.10 -29.90
N ALA A 216 -19.62 -26.70 -30.90
CA ALA A 216 -20.94 -27.34 -30.76
C ALA A 216 -20.90 -28.50 -29.75
N ASP A 217 -19.87 -29.34 -29.81
CA ASP A 217 -19.70 -30.46 -28.85
C ASP A 217 -19.46 -29.96 -27.43
N TYR A 218 -18.67 -28.90 -27.28
CA TYR A 218 -18.44 -28.26 -25.99
C TYR A 218 -19.74 -27.74 -25.35
N TYR A 219 -20.55 -26.99 -26.10
CA TYR A 219 -21.80 -26.45 -25.56
C TYR A 219 -22.84 -27.55 -25.30
N ARG A 220 -22.85 -28.62 -26.11
CA ARG A 220 -23.72 -29.78 -25.90
C ARG A 220 -23.33 -30.58 -24.66
N GLN A 221 -22.04 -30.90 -24.49
CA GLN A 221 -21.57 -31.76 -23.39
C GLN A 221 -21.48 -31.02 -22.06
N LYS A 222 -21.05 -29.75 -22.05
CA LYS A 222 -20.86 -28.99 -20.81
C LYS A 222 -22.12 -28.27 -20.33
N TYR A 223 -22.92 -27.72 -21.26
CA TYR A 223 -24.09 -26.92 -20.93
C TYR A 223 -25.41 -27.56 -21.36
N GLY A 224 -25.40 -28.70 -22.05
CA GLY A 224 -26.61 -29.37 -22.53
C GLY A 224 -27.33 -28.61 -23.66
N VAL A 225 -26.67 -27.67 -24.33
CA VAL A 225 -27.28 -26.83 -25.36
C VAL A 225 -26.92 -27.33 -26.76
N ASP A 226 -27.93 -27.75 -27.54
CA ASP A 226 -27.75 -28.03 -28.98
C ASP A 226 -28.01 -26.76 -29.80
N LEU A 227 -27.05 -26.44 -30.66
CA LEU A 227 -27.01 -25.24 -31.49
C LEU A 227 -27.83 -25.46 -32.77
N ARG A 228 -28.78 -24.58 -33.10
CA ARG A 228 -29.60 -24.69 -34.32
C ARG A 228 -28.84 -24.13 -35.54
N HIS A 229 -28.05 -23.07 -35.34
CA HIS A 229 -27.35 -22.37 -36.42
C HIS A 229 -25.83 -22.65 -36.41
N LYS A 230 -25.43 -23.91 -36.51
CA LYS A 230 -24.01 -24.33 -36.38
C LYS A 230 -23.06 -23.70 -37.40
N LYS A 231 -23.57 -23.35 -38.58
CA LYS A 231 -22.80 -22.77 -39.70
C LYS A 231 -22.64 -21.24 -39.63
N GLN A 232 -23.28 -20.57 -38.67
CA GLN A 232 -23.17 -19.12 -38.54
C GLN A 232 -21.77 -18.72 -38.03
N PRO A 233 -21.26 -17.53 -38.39
CA PRO A 233 -19.94 -17.09 -37.97
C PRO A 233 -19.89 -16.76 -36.48
N LEU A 234 -18.75 -17.01 -35.82
CA LEU A 234 -18.57 -16.77 -34.39
C LEU A 234 -18.24 -15.29 -34.08
N ILE A 235 -18.68 -14.82 -32.92
CA ILE A 235 -18.36 -13.49 -32.40
C ILE A 235 -17.02 -13.55 -31.66
N ARG A 236 -16.07 -12.69 -32.05
CA ARG A 236 -14.86 -12.44 -31.27
C ARG A 236 -15.15 -11.39 -30.21
N GLY A 237 -15.17 -11.80 -28.95
CA GLY A 237 -15.44 -10.96 -27.80
C GLY A 237 -14.24 -10.83 -26.87
N ARG A 238 -14.12 -9.66 -26.24
CA ARG A 238 -13.20 -9.41 -25.11
C ARG A 238 -14.02 -9.37 -23.82
N GLY A 239 -13.57 -10.06 -22.76
CA GLY A 239 -14.28 -10.05 -21.48
C GLY A 239 -14.44 -8.64 -20.92
N VAL A 240 -15.64 -8.29 -20.45
CA VAL A 240 -15.86 -7.02 -19.73
C VAL A 240 -15.28 -7.17 -18.33
N SER A 241 -14.21 -6.42 -18.02
CA SER A 241 -13.65 -6.39 -16.67
C SER A 241 -14.55 -5.65 -15.70
N TYR A 242 -14.43 -5.98 -14.42
CA TYR A 242 -15.03 -5.22 -13.33
C TYR A 242 -14.38 -3.82 -13.23
N CYS A 243 -15.07 -2.90 -12.56
CA CYS A 243 -14.53 -1.58 -12.24
C CYS A 243 -13.20 -1.72 -11.48
N LYS A 244 -12.12 -1.14 -12.01
CA LYS A 244 -10.78 -1.18 -11.42
C LYS A 244 -10.53 0.09 -10.62
N ASN A 245 -9.71 0.00 -9.58
CA ASN A 245 -9.20 1.18 -8.88
C ASN A 245 -8.07 1.78 -9.74
N LEU A 246 -8.36 2.85 -10.46
CA LEU A 246 -7.41 3.53 -11.35
C LEU A 246 -6.50 4.50 -10.60
N LEU A 247 -6.72 4.73 -9.29
CA LEU A 247 -5.86 5.56 -8.45
C LEU A 247 -4.65 4.80 -7.89
N SER A 248 -4.54 3.50 -8.19
CA SER A 248 -3.46 2.66 -7.70
C SER A 248 -2.15 2.89 -8.50
N PRO A 249 -0.97 2.91 -7.84
CA PRO A 249 0.35 3.08 -8.48
C PRO A 249 0.66 2.10 -9.62
N ARG A 250 -0.05 0.97 -9.66
CA ARG A 250 0.08 -0.05 -10.72
C ARG A 250 -0.22 0.49 -12.12
N PHE A 251 -0.98 1.58 -12.22
CA PHE A 251 -1.38 2.18 -13.49
C PHE A 251 -0.52 3.40 -13.89
N GLU A 252 0.38 3.86 -13.03
CA GLU A 252 1.27 5.00 -13.31
C GLU A 252 2.46 4.55 -14.19
N HIS A 253 2.98 3.35 -13.94
CA HIS A 253 4.10 2.78 -14.71
C HIS A 253 3.68 2.13 -16.04
N SER A 254 2.39 2.15 -16.38
CA SER A 254 1.91 1.61 -17.66
C SER A 254 1.97 2.61 -18.81
N GLU A 255 2.24 3.89 -18.56
CA GLU A 255 2.33 4.91 -19.62
C GLU A 255 3.74 5.05 -20.22
N GLU A 256 4.81 4.68 -19.49
CA GLU A 256 6.19 4.86 -19.99
C GLU A 256 6.78 3.64 -20.73
N VAL A 257 6.10 2.49 -20.73
CA VAL A 257 6.53 1.32 -21.50
C VAL A 257 5.30 0.59 -22.05
N GLU A 258 4.71 1.13 -23.12
CA GLU A 258 4.02 0.27 -24.09
C GLU A 258 5.09 -0.62 -24.77
N ASN A 259 5.62 -1.60 -24.03
CA ASN A 259 6.29 -2.73 -24.65
C ASN A 259 5.23 -3.37 -25.55
N GLU A 260 5.51 -3.42 -26.86
CA GLU A 260 4.67 -4.11 -27.85
C GLU A 260 4.32 -5.56 -27.41
N GLU A 261 5.13 -6.17 -26.53
CA GLU A 261 4.88 -7.47 -25.90
C GLU A 261 3.62 -7.56 -25.00
N ASN A 262 3.08 -6.44 -24.49
CA ASN A 262 1.87 -6.48 -23.64
C ASN A 262 0.56 -6.49 -24.43
N LEU A 263 0.56 -6.11 -25.72
CA LEU A 263 -0.62 -6.27 -26.57
C LEU A 263 -0.96 -7.77 -26.80
N ASP A 264 0.05 -8.64 -26.75
CA ASP A 264 -0.06 -10.08 -27.04
C ASP A 264 -0.78 -10.89 -25.94
N LYS A 265 -1.06 -10.32 -24.77
CA LYS A 265 -1.80 -11.00 -23.68
C LYS A 265 -3.29 -10.63 -23.60
N THR A 266 -3.86 -10.09 -24.68
CA THR A 266 -5.31 -9.82 -24.72
C THR A 266 -6.07 -11.11 -25.06
N TYR A 267 -6.56 -11.81 -24.04
CA TYR A 267 -7.34 -13.05 -24.22
C TYR A 267 -8.70 -12.76 -24.89
N TYR A 268 -8.87 -13.27 -26.12
CA TYR A 268 -10.13 -13.22 -26.86
C TYR A 268 -10.93 -14.51 -26.66
N VAL A 269 -12.25 -14.39 -26.60
CA VAL A 269 -13.19 -15.52 -26.55
C VAL A 269 -14.04 -15.51 -27.82
N TYR A 270 -14.29 -16.69 -28.38
CA TYR A 270 -15.17 -16.86 -29.53
C TYR A 270 -16.50 -17.45 -29.06
N LEU A 271 -17.61 -16.80 -29.42
CA LEU A 271 -18.94 -17.13 -28.91
C LEU A 271 -19.93 -17.34 -30.07
N PRO A 272 -20.78 -18.37 -30.02
CA PRO A 272 -21.90 -18.52 -30.95
C PRO A 272 -22.92 -17.38 -30.77
N PRO A 273 -23.30 -16.67 -31.85
CA PRO A 273 -24.31 -15.61 -31.79
C PRO A 273 -25.63 -16.07 -31.13
N GLU A 274 -26.11 -17.27 -31.42
CA GLU A 274 -27.40 -17.79 -30.90
C GLU A 274 -27.46 -17.96 -29.37
N LEU A 275 -26.30 -17.86 -28.67
CA LEU A 275 -26.21 -17.91 -27.21
C LEU A 275 -25.97 -16.53 -26.59
N CYS A 276 -25.94 -15.47 -27.39
CA CYS A 276 -25.62 -14.12 -26.99
C CYS A 276 -26.89 -13.25 -27.02
N LEU A 277 -27.12 -12.50 -25.95
CA LEU A 277 -28.16 -11.47 -25.85
C LEU A 277 -27.49 -10.10 -26.00
N ILE A 278 -28.06 -9.19 -26.79
CA ILE A 278 -27.50 -7.83 -26.92
C ILE A 278 -27.81 -7.06 -25.63
N HIS A 279 -26.79 -6.46 -25.04
CA HIS A 279 -26.98 -5.57 -23.90
C HIS A 279 -27.48 -4.19 -24.37
N PRO A 280 -28.49 -3.60 -23.70
CA PRO A 280 -29.09 -2.33 -24.14
C PRO A 280 -28.11 -1.14 -24.08
N LEU A 281 -27.14 -1.16 -23.16
CA LEU A 281 -26.12 -0.11 -23.06
C LEU A 281 -25.01 -0.25 -24.11
N PRO A 282 -24.60 0.86 -24.77
CA PRO A 282 -23.43 0.87 -25.65
C PRO A 282 -22.12 0.54 -24.91
N GLY A 283 -21.21 -0.20 -25.56
CA GLY A 283 -19.95 -0.60 -24.93
C GLY A 283 -19.01 0.56 -24.64
N ALA A 284 -18.98 1.59 -25.50
CA ALA A 284 -18.21 2.80 -25.27
C ALA A 284 -18.67 3.55 -24.00
N LEU A 285 -19.98 3.65 -23.80
CA LEU A 285 -20.58 4.30 -22.63
C LEU A 285 -20.20 3.57 -21.33
N VAL A 286 -20.34 2.23 -21.29
CA VAL A 286 -19.99 1.43 -20.11
C VAL A 286 -18.49 1.54 -19.82
N ARG A 287 -17.63 1.48 -20.84
CA ARG A 287 -16.17 1.63 -20.66
C ARG A 287 -15.79 2.98 -20.07
N GLY A 288 -16.42 4.06 -20.54
CA GLY A 288 -16.23 5.40 -19.96
C GLY A 288 -16.74 5.46 -18.51
N ALA A 289 -17.94 4.93 -18.27
CA ALA A 289 -18.58 4.96 -16.96
C ALA A 289 -17.83 4.14 -15.90
N GLN A 290 -17.12 3.08 -16.29
CA GLN A 290 -16.24 2.30 -15.40
C GLN A 290 -15.08 3.12 -14.80
N ARG A 291 -14.76 4.30 -15.32
CA ARG A 291 -13.74 5.20 -14.75
C ARG A 291 -14.31 6.14 -13.69
N LEU A 292 -15.62 6.38 -13.72
CA LEU A 292 -16.30 7.37 -12.88
C LEU A 292 -16.09 7.15 -11.39
N PRO A 293 -16.17 5.92 -10.82
CA PRO A 293 -15.96 5.75 -9.38
C PRO A 293 -14.58 6.25 -8.92
N SER A 294 -13.52 6.00 -9.69
CA SER A 294 -12.17 6.48 -9.37
C SER A 294 -12.03 7.99 -9.52
N ILE A 295 -12.65 8.57 -10.56
CA ILE A 295 -12.66 10.03 -10.78
C ILE A 295 -13.42 10.73 -9.65
N MET A 296 -14.61 10.24 -9.29
CA MET A 296 -15.43 10.81 -8.24
C MET A 296 -14.75 10.71 -6.87
N ARG A 297 -14.12 9.58 -6.57
CA ARG A 297 -13.29 9.43 -5.37
C ARG A 297 -12.23 10.53 -5.29
N ARG A 298 -11.51 10.80 -6.39
CA ARG A 298 -10.51 11.87 -6.47
C ARG A 298 -11.12 13.27 -6.31
N ILE A 299 -12.27 13.53 -6.92
CA ILE A 299 -12.98 14.81 -6.80
C ILE A 299 -13.40 15.05 -5.35
N GLU A 300 -14.03 14.06 -4.71
CA GLU A 300 -14.43 14.12 -3.30
C GLU A 300 -13.22 14.40 -2.39
N SER A 301 -12.14 13.63 -2.55
CA SER A 301 -10.88 13.85 -1.87
C SER A 301 -10.34 15.27 -2.02
N MET A 302 -10.40 15.82 -3.24
CA MET A 302 -9.91 17.17 -3.54
C MET A 302 -10.81 18.25 -2.92
N LEU A 303 -12.14 18.05 -2.94
CA LEU A 303 -13.08 18.98 -2.33
C LEU A 303 -12.89 19.06 -0.81
N LEU A 304 -12.63 17.93 -0.14
CA LEU A 304 -12.27 17.90 1.29
C LEU A 304 -10.98 18.68 1.55
N ALA A 305 -9.96 18.53 0.71
CA ALA A 305 -8.71 19.28 0.85
C ALA A 305 -8.89 20.79 0.61
N VAL A 306 -9.75 21.19 -0.35
CA VAL A 306 -10.10 22.60 -0.59
C VAL A 306 -10.88 23.18 0.59
N GLN A 307 -11.84 22.44 1.14
CA GLN A 307 -12.56 22.85 2.35
C GLN A 307 -11.61 23.07 3.52
N LEU A 308 -10.69 22.14 3.76
CA LEU A 308 -9.68 22.28 4.81
C LEU A 308 -8.77 23.50 4.57
N LYS A 309 -8.34 23.73 3.32
CA LYS A 309 -7.59 24.92 2.94
C LYS A 309 -8.31 26.21 3.31
N ASP A 310 -9.61 26.29 3.01
CA ASP A 310 -10.43 27.48 3.28
C ASP A 310 -10.65 27.69 4.78
N MET A 311 -10.66 26.62 5.59
CA MET A 311 -10.69 26.72 7.05
C MET A 311 -9.38 27.22 7.65
N ILE A 312 -8.23 26.79 7.11
CA ILE A 312 -6.90 27.20 7.60
C ILE A 312 -6.55 28.63 7.13
N ARG A 313 -7.08 29.06 5.98
CA ARG A 313 -6.89 30.40 5.37
C ARG A 313 -5.43 30.75 5.13
N TYR A 314 -4.70 29.87 4.46
CA TYR A 314 -3.32 30.13 4.01
C TYR A 314 -3.13 29.65 2.55
N PRO A 315 -2.33 30.34 1.72
CA PRO A 315 -2.17 30.03 0.30
C PRO A 315 -1.29 28.79 0.03
N VAL A 316 -1.75 27.59 0.42
CA VAL A 316 -1.11 26.30 0.05
C VAL A 316 -1.89 25.62 -1.09
N PRO A 317 -1.25 24.92 -2.04
CA PRO A 317 -1.94 24.12 -3.05
C PRO A 317 -2.78 22.99 -2.43
N ALA A 318 -4.05 22.84 -2.84
CA ALA A 318 -4.96 21.83 -2.29
C ALA A 318 -4.48 20.39 -2.55
N MET A 319 -3.75 20.15 -3.64
CA MET A 319 -3.16 18.84 -3.94
C MET A 319 -2.13 18.42 -2.87
N ARG A 320 -1.34 19.35 -2.34
CA ARG A 320 -0.36 19.05 -1.28
C ARG A 320 -1.03 18.83 0.07
N ILE A 321 -2.14 19.52 0.34
CA ILE A 321 -2.97 19.24 1.51
C ILE A 321 -3.58 17.84 1.41
N LEU A 322 -4.07 17.46 0.22
CA LEU A 322 -4.57 16.10 -0.02
C LEU A 322 -3.49 15.04 0.21
N GLU A 323 -2.25 15.30 -0.20
CA GLU A 323 -1.12 14.41 0.07
C GLU A 323 -0.91 14.17 1.57
N ALA A 324 -0.93 15.24 2.39
CA ALA A 324 -0.83 15.11 3.84
C ALA A 324 -2.03 14.41 4.49
N LEU A 325 -3.20 14.42 3.86
CA LEU A 325 -4.41 13.74 4.36
C LEU A 325 -4.51 12.26 3.93
N THR A 326 -3.60 11.78 3.08
CA THR A 326 -3.68 10.44 2.49
C THR A 326 -2.69 9.47 3.13
N ALA A 327 -3.22 8.44 3.79
CA ALA A 327 -2.42 7.42 4.45
C ALA A 327 -1.83 6.40 3.46
N ALA A 328 -0.68 5.82 3.81
CA ALA A 328 -0.04 4.78 3.01
C ALA A 328 -0.94 3.55 2.78
N SER A 329 -1.87 3.28 3.70
CA SER A 329 -2.87 2.20 3.59
C SER A 329 -3.87 2.39 2.43
N CYS A 330 -4.05 3.61 1.90
CA CYS A 330 -4.87 3.84 0.72
C CYS A 330 -4.28 3.23 -0.57
N GLN A 331 -2.96 2.99 -0.59
CA GLN A 331 -2.22 2.51 -1.77
C GLN A 331 -2.42 3.42 -2.99
N GLU A 332 -2.36 4.74 -2.78
CA GLU A 332 -2.25 5.74 -3.83
C GLU A 332 -0.78 6.02 -4.18
N THR A 333 -0.54 6.87 -5.17
CA THR A 333 0.81 7.21 -5.68
C THR A 333 1.60 8.13 -4.74
N PHE A 334 0.92 8.73 -3.77
CA PHE A 334 1.50 9.63 -2.78
C PHE A 334 0.92 9.30 -1.39
N CYS A 335 1.65 9.65 -0.34
CA CYS A 335 1.25 9.47 1.05
C CYS A 335 1.88 10.53 1.96
N TYR A 336 1.33 10.67 3.16
CA TYR A 336 1.77 11.68 4.12
C TYR A 336 3.17 11.41 4.71
N GLU A 337 3.68 10.16 4.69
CA GLU A 337 4.86 9.71 5.47
C GLU A 337 6.12 10.55 5.20
N ARG A 338 6.28 11.02 3.97
CA ARG A 338 7.43 11.85 3.59
C ARG A 338 7.33 13.26 4.20
N ALA A 339 6.14 13.84 4.20
CA ALA A 339 5.88 15.14 4.81
C ALA A 339 5.88 15.06 6.35
N GLU A 340 5.38 13.96 6.92
CA GLU A 340 5.46 13.64 8.35
C GLU A 340 6.90 13.74 8.84
N LEU A 341 7.85 13.09 8.15
CA LEU A 341 9.26 13.10 8.54
C LEU A 341 9.83 14.51 8.71
N LEU A 342 9.51 15.41 7.78
CA LEU A 342 9.97 16.80 7.81
C LEU A 342 9.22 17.63 8.85
N GLY A 343 7.92 17.40 8.98
CA GLY A 343 7.05 18.07 9.94
C GLY A 343 7.38 17.72 11.40
N ASP A 344 7.67 16.46 11.69
CA ASP A 344 8.16 15.97 12.99
C ASP A 344 9.45 16.70 13.39
N ALA A 345 10.44 16.75 12.48
CA ALA A 345 11.71 17.43 12.73
C ALA A 345 11.51 18.95 12.93
N TYR A 346 10.66 19.58 12.13
CA TYR A 346 10.33 21.01 12.28
C TYR A 346 9.60 21.32 13.60
N LEU A 347 8.61 20.51 13.96
CA LEU A 347 7.84 20.66 15.20
C LEU A 347 8.76 20.54 16.42
N LYS A 348 9.63 19.52 16.45
CA LYS A 348 10.64 19.36 17.51
C LYS A 348 11.58 20.55 17.60
N TRP A 349 12.05 21.06 16.47
CA TRP A 349 12.92 22.24 16.41
C TRP A 349 12.27 23.48 17.01
N VAL A 350 11.06 23.83 16.56
CA VAL A 350 10.30 25.01 17.04
C VAL A 350 9.98 24.89 18.53
N VAL A 351 9.52 23.71 18.99
CA VAL A 351 9.20 23.47 20.40
C VAL A 351 10.46 23.50 21.28
N SER A 352 11.58 22.91 20.84
CA SER A 352 12.85 22.95 21.57
C SER A 352 13.33 24.39 21.78
N ILE A 353 13.31 25.22 20.74
CA ILE A 353 13.72 26.63 20.84
C ILE A 353 12.81 27.38 21.81
N PHE A 354 11.49 27.21 21.68
CA PHE A 354 10.52 27.86 22.55
C PHE A 354 10.72 27.50 24.02
N LEU A 355 10.89 26.22 24.33
CA LEU A 355 11.12 25.75 25.71
C LEU A 355 12.44 26.27 26.27
N PHE A 356 13.49 26.27 25.46
CA PHE A 356 14.80 26.80 25.85
C PHE A 356 14.75 28.28 26.22
N LEU A 357 14.04 29.10 25.42
CA LEU A 357 13.90 30.54 25.64
C LEU A 357 12.95 30.87 26.80
N LYS A 358 11.82 30.17 26.89
CA LYS A 358 10.79 30.41 27.92
C LYS A 358 11.26 30.00 29.32
N TYR A 359 12.14 29.00 29.42
CA TYR A 359 12.56 28.44 30.70
C TYR A 359 14.10 28.44 30.88
N PRO A 360 14.72 29.61 31.09
CA PRO A 360 16.18 29.72 31.18
C PRO A 360 16.81 29.01 32.39
N GLN A 361 16.02 28.74 33.44
CA GLN A 361 16.49 28.10 34.67
C GLN A 361 16.31 26.56 34.68
N LYS A 362 15.65 26.00 33.66
CA LYS A 362 15.41 24.56 33.57
C LYS A 362 16.62 23.87 32.93
N HIS A 363 16.99 22.71 33.46
CA HIS A 363 18.07 21.89 32.91
C HIS A 363 17.58 21.02 31.74
N GLU A 364 18.52 20.45 30.98
CA GLU A 364 18.26 19.62 29.78
C GLU A 364 17.16 18.57 30.03
N GLY A 365 17.32 17.67 31.01
CA GLY A 365 16.33 16.61 31.24
C GLY A 365 14.90 17.10 31.57
N GLN A 366 14.75 18.29 32.17
CA GLN A 366 13.44 18.92 32.35
C GLN A 366 12.87 19.41 31.02
N LEU A 367 13.69 20.08 30.21
CA LEU A 367 13.31 20.56 28.88
C LEU A 367 12.94 19.40 27.94
N THR A 368 13.72 18.31 27.97
CA THR A 368 13.45 17.08 27.21
C THR A 368 12.12 16.44 27.60
N ARG A 369 11.81 16.38 28.90
CA ARG A 369 10.49 15.90 29.38
C ARG A 369 9.35 16.80 28.93
N MET A 370 9.53 18.12 28.99
CA MET A 370 8.52 19.08 28.53
C MET A 370 8.30 19.00 27.01
N ARG A 371 9.37 18.85 26.22
CA ARG A 371 9.31 18.63 24.77
C ARG A 371 8.52 17.35 24.45
N GLN A 372 8.82 16.24 25.13
CA GLN A 372 8.10 14.99 24.95
C GLN A 372 6.61 15.11 25.32
N GLN A 373 6.27 15.88 26.34
CA GLN A 373 4.87 16.13 26.70
C GLN A 373 4.14 16.91 25.59
N MET A 374 4.76 17.95 25.01
CA MET A 374 4.14 18.77 23.96
C MET A 374 4.07 18.08 22.59
N VAL A 375 5.06 17.28 22.24
CA VAL A 375 5.18 16.59 20.93
C VAL A 375 4.68 15.14 21.01
N SER A 376 4.08 14.71 22.12
CA SER A 376 3.55 13.34 22.23
C SER A 376 2.42 13.09 21.22
N ASN A 377 2.40 11.90 20.63
CA ASN A 377 1.34 11.50 19.69
C ASN A 377 -0.07 11.66 20.30
N MET A 378 -0.21 11.45 21.62
CA MET A 378 -1.49 11.64 22.31
C MET A 378 -1.95 13.11 22.32
N VAL A 379 -1.03 14.06 22.55
CA VAL A 379 -1.35 15.50 22.55
C VAL A 379 -1.66 15.98 21.13
N LEU A 380 -0.88 15.55 20.13
CA LEU A 380 -1.14 15.86 18.72
C LEU A 380 -2.48 15.29 18.25
N TYR A 381 -2.81 14.06 18.69
CA TYR A 381 -4.12 13.44 18.47
C TYR A 381 -5.26 14.27 19.06
N GLN A 382 -5.13 14.73 20.31
CA GLN A 382 -6.16 15.59 20.93
C GLN A 382 -6.36 16.90 20.17
N TYR A 383 -5.28 17.54 19.70
CA TYR A 383 -5.40 18.72 18.84
C TYR A 383 -6.10 18.43 17.52
N ALA A 384 -5.81 17.29 16.89
CA ALA A 384 -6.46 16.87 15.66
C ALA A 384 -7.97 16.65 15.85
N LEU A 385 -8.37 16.00 16.94
CA LEU A 385 -9.78 15.78 17.31
C LEU A 385 -10.53 17.09 17.55
N ASN A 386 -9.92 18.02 18.29
CA ASN A 386 -10.52 19.34 18.57
C ASN A 386 -10.80 20.15 17.28
N LYS A 387 -10.09 19.85 16.19
CA LYS A 387 -10.27 20.47 14.87
C LYS A 387 -11.10 19.62 13.90
N GLY A 388 -11.56 18.43 14.31
CA GLY A 388 -12.35 17.54 13.46
C GLY A 388 -11.57 16.94 12.29
N LEU A 389 -10.22 16.88 12.37
CA LEU A 389 -9.37 16.43 11.25
C LEU A 389 -9.63 14.97 10.85
N GLN A 390 -10.16 14.13 11.74
CA GLN A 390 -10.52 12.74 11.44
C GLN A 390 -11.45 12.60 10.24
N SER A 391 -12.31 13.60 9.99
CA SER A 391 -13.27 13.59 8.88
C SER A 391 -12.65 13.84 7.51
N TYR A 392 -11.41 14.37 7.46
CA TYR A 392 -10.71 14.73 6.22
C TYR A 392 -9.71 13.65 5.78
N ILE A 393 -9.32 12.75 6.69
CA ILE A 393 -8.25 11.77 6.48
C ILE A 393 -8.76 10.59 5.64
N GLN A 394 -7.93 10.17 4.70
CA GLN A 394 -8.16 9.03 3.85
C GLN A 394 -7.23 7.91 4.27
N ALA A 395 -7.78 6.86 4.89
CA ALA A 395 -7.02 5.70 5.34
C ALA A 395 -7.36 4.41 4.58
N ASP A 396 -8.58 4.27 4.09
CA ASP A 396 -9.03 3.02 3.48
C ASP A 396 -8.61 2.90 2.01
N ARG A 397 -8.17 1.70 1.61
CA ARG A 397 -7.97 1.37 0.20
C ARG A 397 -9.27 1.52 -0.57
N PHE A 398 -9.24 2.32 -1.64
CA PHE A 398 -10.42 2.51 -2.48
C PHE A 398 -10.79 1.21 -3.21
N ALA A 399 -12.00 0.72 -2.90
CA ALA A 399 -12.63 -0.42 -3.56
C ALA A 399 -13.82 0.10 -4.41
N PRO A 400 -13.68 0.16 -5.74
CA PRO A 400 -14.75 0.66 -6.61
C PRO A 400 -16.06 -0.13 -6.48
N SER A 401 -15.98 -1.40 -6.09
CA SER A 401 -17.13 -2.26 -5.85
C SER A 401 -17.93 -1.89 -4.60
N ARG A 402 -17.44 -1.00 -3.74
CA ARG A 402 -18.16 -0.48 -2.57
C ARG A 402 -18.50 1.00 -2.73
N TRP A 403 -18.11 1.60 -3.85
CA TRP A 403 -18.37 3.01 -4.11
C TRP A 403 -19.85 3.22 -4.41
N ALA A 404 -20.35 4.35 -3.93
CA ALA A 404 -21.72 4.80 -4.09
C ALA A 404 -21.71 6.17 -4.76
N ALA A 405 -22.62 6.41 -5.70
CA ALA A 405 -22.82 7.75 -6.21
C ALA A 405 -23.32 8.64 -5.06
N PRO A 406 -22.74 9.83 -4.83
CA PRO A 406 -23.21 10.71 -3.75
C PRO A 406 -24.69 11.04 -3.95
N GLY A 407 -25.43 11.13 -2.84
CA GLY A 407 -26.88 11.36 -2.81
C GLY A 407 -27.77 10.11 -3.00
N VAL A 408 -27.19 8.95 -3.31
CA VAL A 408 -27.87 7.66 -3.12
C VAL A 408 -27.62 7.22 -1.68
N LEU A 409 -28.67 7.20 -0.85
CA LEU A 409 -28.52 6.89 0.58
C LEU A 409 -28.02 5.46 0.78
N PRO A 410 -27.11 5.23 1.72
CA PRO A 410 -26.70 3.88 2.00
C PRO A 410 -27.85 3.06 2.60
N VAL A 411 -28.15 1.89 2.04
CA VAL A 411 -29.04 0.91 2.68
C VAL A 411 -28.19 0.16 3.71
N PHE A 412 -28.29 0.57 4.97
CA PHE A 412 -27.64 -0.12 6.09
C PHE A 412 -28.46 -1.37 6.48
N ASP A 413 -27.77 -2.45 6.85
CA ASP A 413 -28.38 -3.58 7.54
C ASP A 413 -28.89 -3.09 8.91
N GLU A 414 -30.21 -3.10 9.15
CA GLU A 414 -30.79 -2.93 10.49
C GLU A 414 -30.76 -4.25 11.32
N ASP A 415 -30.22 -5.34 10.78
CA ASP A 415 -30.35 -6.68 11.37
C ASP A 415 -29.28 -7.02 12.44
N SER A 416 -28.74 -6.03 13.16
CA SER A 416 -27.94 -6.28 14.37
C SER A 416 -28.61 -5.81 15.67
N LYS A 417 -29.90 -5.46 15.63
CA LYS A 417 -30.72 -5.20 16.84
C LYS A 417 -31.92 -6.12 16.92
N GLU A 418 -31.69 -7.43 16.92
CA GLU A 418 -32.68 -8.38 17.44
C GLU A 418 -32.01 -9.34 18.43
N THR A 419 -31.88 -8.88 19.67
CA THR A 419 -32.01 -9.76 20.82
C THR A 419 -32.97 -9.09 21.80
N GLU A 420 -34.10 -9.76 21.99
CA GLU A 420 -35.20 -9.40 22.89
C GLU A 420 -34.71 -8.98 24.28
N TYR A 421 -35.22 -7.84 24.77
CA TYR A 421 -35.87 -7.76 26.07
C TYR A 421 -36.93 -6.65 26.01
N SER A 422 -38.15 -7.02 25.64
CA SER A 422 -39.33 -6.27 26.07
C SER A 422 -39.60 -6.63 27.52
N ILE A 423 -39.74 -5.65 28.41
CA ILE A 423 -40.62 -5.72 29.59
C ILE A 423 -40.71 -4.30 30.22
N PHE A 424 -41.90 -3.74 30.05
CA PHE A 424 -42.49 -2.50 30.62
C PHE A 424 -42.12 -1.14 30.02
N ASP A 425 -43.00 -0.70 29.13
CA ASP A 425 -43.53 0.67 29.11
C ASP A 425 -44.01 1.08 30.51
N GLU A 426 -43.59 2.26 30.97
CA GLU A 426 -44.45 3.19 31.70
C GLU A 426 -44.06 4.63 31.35
N GLU A 427 -45.06 5.51 31.35
CA GLU A 427 -45.19 6.76 30.60
C GLU A 427 -44.28 7.93 31.05
N CYS A 428 -44.11 8.90 30.13
CA CYS A 428 -43.53 10.26 30.25
C CYS A 428 -44.01 11.07 31.50
N PRO A 429 -43.42 12.23 31.93
CA PRO A 429 -42.76 13.27 31.10
C PRO A 429 -41.62 14.10 31.75
N ALA A 430 -41.12 15.07 30.97
CA ALA A 430 -40.12 16.08 31.30
C ALA A 430 -40.44 16.99 32.50
N ALA A 431 -39.40 17.37 33.27
CA ALA A 431 -39.33 18.64 33.99
C ALA A 431 -37.88 19.00 34.37
N GLU A 432 -37.56 20.28 34.20
CA GLU A 432 -36.32 20.98 34.51
C GLU A 432 -36.01 21.01 36.02
N THR A 433 -34.75 20.84 36.42
CA THR A 433 -34.07 21.63 37.49
C THR A 433 -32.60 21.23 37.69
N GLU A 434 -31.68 22.19 37.55
CA GLU A 434 -30.42 22.26 38.32
C GLU A 434 -30.66 23.14 39.58
N PRO A 435 -29.73 23.36 40.57
CA PRO A 435 -28.32 22.91 40.75
C PRO A 435 -27.90 22.51 42.21
N GLN A 436 -26.61 22.11 42.36
CA GLN A 436 -25.67 22.34 43.50
C GLN A 436 -25.76 21.57 44.85
N LYS A 437 -24.70 20.82 45.23
CA LYS A 437 -23.62 21.19 46.21
C LYS A 437 -22.72 20.03 46.68
N ASP A 438 -21.49 20.42 47.05
CA ASP A 438 -20.28 19.66 47.44
C ASP A 438 -20.33 18.94 48.82
N PHE A 439 -19.46 17.93 49.05
CA PHE A 439 -18.35 17.85 50.08
C PHE A 439 -17.82 16.40 50.35
N TYR A 440 -16.51 16.20 50.04
CA TYR A 440 -15.39 15.39 50.60
C TYR A 440 -15.43 13.91 51.07
N ALA A 441 -14.40 13.17 50.60
CA ALA A 441 -13.42 12.28 51.30
C ALA A 441 -13.35 10.86 50.70
N ASP A 442 -12.35 10.55 49.87
CA ASP A 442 -11.08 9.88 50.23
C ASP A 442 -11.24 8.36 50.39
N ASP A 443 -10.91 7.59 49.35
CA ASP A 443 -9.91 6.53 49.48
C ASP A 443 -9.46 6.00 48.11
N CYS A 444 -8.15 5.77 48.01
CA CYS A 444 -7.45 5.32 46.82
C CYS A 444 -7.56 3.80 46.67
N ILE A 445 -8.08 3.31 45.53
CA ILE A 445 -7.70 1.98 45.00
C ILE A 445 -7.48 2.09 43.49
N GLU A 446 -6.22 1.86 43.11
CA GLU A 446 -5.77 1.57 41.75
C GLU A 446 -6.66 0.49 41.11
N ASN A 447 -7.31 0.84 39.98
CA ASN A 447 -7.75 -0.15 39.02
C ASN A 447 -7.52 0.41 37.61
N MET A 448 -6.64 -0.28 36.89
CA MET A 448 -6.47 -0.26 35.45
C MET A 448 -7.83 -0.06 34.76
N ARG A 449 -8.01 1.06 34.07
CA ARG A 449 -9.13 1.23 33.14
C ARG A 449 -8.59 1.15 31.73
N GLU A 450 -8.87 -0.01 31.14
CA GLU A 450 -8.91 -0.29 29.71
C GLU A 450 -9.53 0.86 28.92
N ASP A 451 -9.02 1.03 27.71
CA ASP A 451 -9.48 1.92 26.66
C ASP A 451 -11.00 1.81 26.45
N GLY A 452 -11.75 2.70 27.12
CA GLY A 452 -13.18 2.87 26.93
C GLY A 452 -13.43 3.72 25.69
N GLU A 453 -13.75 3.07 24.58
CA GLU A 453 -14.29 3.69 23.37
C GLU A 453 -15.63 4.36 23.72
N VAL A 454 -15.72 5.68 23.49
CA VAL A 454 -16.97 6.43 23.60
C VAL A 454 -17.60 6.46 22.21
N GLU A 455 -18.62 5.63 22.00
CA GLU A 455 -19.50 5.71 20.84
C GLU A 455 -20.53 6.84 21.05
N SER A 456 -20.47 7.87 20.21
CA SER A 456 -21.55 8.86 20.10
C SER A 456 -21.74 9.28 18.63
N ASP A 457 -22.96 8.99 18.18
CA ASP A 457 -23.77 9.56 17.10
C ASP A 457 -23.21 9.80 15.68
N SER A 458 -23.74 8.99 14.77
CA SER A 458 -24.25 9.41 13.44
C SER A 458 -23.25 10.03 12.45
N SER A 459 -22.18 9.32 12.13
CA SER A 459 -21.74 9.09 10.74
C SER A 459 -20.73 7.95 10.74
N CYS A 460 -20.46 7.36 9.56
CA CYS A 460 -19.51 6.29 9.36
C CYS A 460 -18.06 6.70 9.69
N TYR A 461 -17.74 6.91 10.97
CA TYR A 461 -16.39 7.12 11.45
C TYR A 461 -15.87 5.79 11.97
N ARG A 462 -14.99 5.14 11.20
CA ARG A 462 -14.11 4.14 11.80
C ARG A 462 -13.11 4.87 12.68
N VAL A 463 -12.88 4.34 13.88
CA VAL A 463 -11.86 4.82 14.81
C VAL A 463 -10.50 4.68 14.12
N LEU A 464 -9.97 5.79 13.62
CA LEU A 464 -8.60 5.86 13.14
C LEU A 464 -7.66 5.71 14.33
N SER A 465 -6.50 5.08 14.12
CA SER A 465 -5.52 4.97 15.20
C SER A 465 -5.07 6.35 15.66
N SER A 466 -4.87 6.53 16.97
CA SER A 466 -4.36 7.79 17.54
C SER A 466 -3.03 8.20 16.91
N LYS A 467 -2.22 7.21 16.51
CA LYS A 467 -0.98 7.41 15.78
C LYS A 467 -1.20 8.07 14.41
N THR A 468 -2.08 7.53 13.57
CA THR A 468 -2.32 8.06 12.22
C THR A 468 -2.75 9.53 12.23
N LEU A 469 -3.58 9.94 13.18
CA LEU A 469 -3.98 11.35 13.30
C LEU A 469 -2.81 12.26 13.69
N ALA A 470 -1.98 11.82 14.63
CA ALA A 470 -0.79 12.57 15.04
C ALA A 470 0.18 12.72 13.86
N ASP A 471 0.45 11.62 13.14
CA ASP A 471 1.33 11.62 11.97
C ASP A 471 0.78 12.56 10.87
N VAL A 472 -0.54 12.64 10.68
CA VAL A 472 -1.18 13.59 9.75
C VAL A 472 -1.01 15.04 10.18
N VAL A 473 -1.06 15.34 11.48
CA VAL A 473 -0.78 16.69 12.00
C VAL A 473 0.65 17.11 11.67
N GLU A 474 1.61 16.21 11.91
CA GLU A 474 3.01 16.44 11.55
C GLU A 474 3.16 16.60 10.03
N ALA A 475 2.52 15.76 9.23
CA ALA A 475 2.56 15.86 7.78
C ALA A 475 1.97 17.17 7.25
N LEU A 476 0.87 17.67 7.83
CA LEU A 476 0.32 18.98 7.48
C LEU A 476 1.31 20.11 7.80
N ILE A 477 1.99 20.05 8.96
CA ILE A 477 3.06 20.99 9.30
C ILE A 477 4.19 20.92 8.27
N GLY A 478 4.61 19.72 7.88
CA GLY A 478 5.61 19.50 6.85
C GLY A 478 5.22 20.08 5.48
N VAL A 479 3.98 19.87 5.03
CA VAL A 479 3.48 20.43 3.76
C VAL A 479 3.46 21.96 3.79
N TYR A 480 2.98 22.56 4.88
CA TYR A 480 2.96 24.01 5.03
C TYR A 480 4.39 24.58 5.07
N TYR A 481 5.31 23.88 5.71
CA TYR A 481 6.73 24.25 5.74
C TYR A 481 7.37 24.22 4.34
N VAL A 482 7.07 23.20 3.52
CA VAL A 482 7.62 23.08 2.16
C VAL A 482 7.09 24.16 1.22
N GLU A 483 5.79 24.43 1.25
CA GLU A 483 5.15 25.34 0.28
C GLU A 483 5.21 26.81 0.70
N GLY A 484 5.19 27.11 2.00
CA GLY A 484 5.12 28.47 2.52
C GLY A 484 6.18 28.83 3.58
N GLY A 485 7.15 27.95 3.83
CA GLY A 485 8.25 28.19 4.76
C GLY A 485 7.82 28.24 6.23
N GLU A 486 8.67 28.82 7.07
CA GLU A 486 8.48 28.89 8.53
C GLU A 486 7.19 29.63 8.91
N ASN A 487 6.86 30.70 8.20
CA ASN A 487 5.66 31.50 8.47
C ASN A 487 4.36 30.70 8.26
N ALA A 488 4.31 29.86 7.21
CA ALA A 488 3.16 29.01 6.93
C ALA A 488 3.00 27.90 7.96
N ALA A 489 4.10 27.23 8.31
CA ALA A 489 4.10 26.18 9.31
C ALA A 489 3.68 26.73 10.68
N ASN A 490 4.22 27.89 11.09
CA ASN A 490 3.86 28.54 12.35
C ASN A 490 2.39 29.00 12.36
N HIS A 491 1.86 29.48 11.23
CA HIS A 491 0.42 29.79 11.09
C HIS A 491 -0.45 28.55 11.29
N LEU A 492 -0.07 27.41 10.70
CA LEU A 492 -0.78 26.16 10.88
C LEU A 492 -0.71 25.68 12.35
N MET A 493 0.47 25.71 12.97
CA MET A 493 0.64 25.33 14.38
C MET A 493 -0.27 26.16 15.31
N ARG A 494 -0.34 27.48 15.08
CA ARG A 494 -1.29 28.36 15.79
C ARG A 494 -2.74 28.00 15.53
N TRP A 495 -3.10 27.70 14.28
CA TRP A 495 -4.46 27.31 13.91
C TRP A 495 -4.89 26.00 14.57
N ILE A 496 -4.00 25.00 14.64
CA ILE A 496 -4.24 23.71 15.31
C ILE A 496 -4.42 23.90 16.83
N GLY A 497 -3.69 24.87 17.42
CA GLY A 497 -3.74 25.18 18.85
C GLY A 497 -2.42 24.96 19.59
N ILE A 498 -1.32 24.73 18.86
CA ILE A 498 0.01 24.63 19.44
C ILE A 498 0.54 26.06 19.67
N GLN A 499 0.47 26.51 20.92
CA GLN A 499 0.88 27.85 21.34
C GLN A 499 2.41 27.97 21.42
N VAL A 500 3.06 28.11 20.27
CA VAL A 500 4.51 28.33 20.17
C VAL A 500 4.74 29.66 19.47
N ASP A 501 4.63 30.74 20.22
CA ASP A 501 4.97 32.08 19.74
C ASP A 501 6.44 32.36 20.03
N LEU A 502 7.22 32.50 18.96
CA LEU A 502 8.64 32.86 18.99
C LEU A 502 8.83 34.35 18.67
N ASP A 503 7.94 35.21 19.17
CA ASP A 503 8.03 36.64 18.90
C ASP A 503 9.33 37.21 19.49
N PRO A 504 10.20 37.85 18.69
CA PRO A 504 11.49 38.36 19.15
C PRO A 504 11.39 39.40 20.28
N LYS A 505 10.21 39.99 20.45
CA LYS A 505 9.91 40.99 21.49
C LYS A 505 9.71 40.38 22.87
N ASP A 506 9.32 39.11 22.95
CA ASP A 506 9.03 38.41 24.21
C ASP A 506 10.29 37.75 24.81
N PHE A 507 11.32 37.53 24.00
CA PHE A 507 12.56 36.85 24.39
C PHE A 507 13.80 37.67 23.99
N PRO A 508 14.17 38.70 24.78
CA PRO A 508 15.41 39.43 24.57
C PRO A 508 16.62 38.49 24.66
N CYS A 509 17.65 38.76 23.85
CA CYS A 509 18.90 38.01 23.86
C CYS A 509 19.45 37.90 25.29
N PRO A 510 19.92 36.72 25.73
CA PRO A 510 20.50 36.58 27.06
C PRO A 510 21.64 37.59 27.27
N LYS A 511 21.75 38.12 28.50
CA LYS A 511 22.82 39.04 28.88
C LYS A 511 24.19 38.38 28.60
N PRO A 512 25.20 39.14 28.15
CA PRO A 512 26.52 38.58 27.83
C PRO A 512 27.09 37.82 29.02
N TYR A 513 27.70 36.66 28.76
CA TYR A 513 28.33 35.85 29.79
C TYR A 513 29.49 36.62 30.43
N ASN A 514 29.48 36.75 31.75
CA ASN A 514 30.65 37.22 32.50
C ASN A 514 31.62 36.05 32.68
N ILE A 515 32.50 35.85 31.69
CA ILE A 515 33.51 34.79 31.73
C ILE A 515 34.69 35.25 32.62
N PRO A 516 35.11 34.45 33.61
CA PRO A 516 36.35 34.72 34.33
C PRO A 516 37.57 34.78 33.40
N GLU A 517 38.43 35.78 33.61
CA GLU A 517 39.63 36.03 32.78
C GLU A 517 40.59 34.83 32.70
N SER A 518 40.61 33.98 33.74
CA SER A 518 41.39 32.74 33.78
C SER A 518 40.92 31.70 32.75
N ILE A 519 39.62 31.66 32.44
CA ILE A 519 39.05 30.75 31.44
C ILE A 519 39.36 31.26 30.03
N MET A 520 39.30 32.58 29.82
CA MET A 520 39.63 33.20 28.54
C MET A 520 41.09 32.94 28.13
N ARG A 521 42.02 32.79 29.08
CA ARG A 521 43.42 32.44 28.78
C ARG A 521 43.65 30.94 28.57
N SER A 522 42.71 30.09 29.00
CA SER A 522 42.83 28.63 28.92
C SER A 522 42.31 28.02 27.62
N VAL A 523 41.53 28.78 26.85
CA VAL A 523 40.88 28.32 25.61
C VAL A 523 41.53 29.01 24.42
N ASP A 524 41.96 28.21 23.44
CA ASP A 524 42.47 28.70 22.17
C ASP A 524 41.29 28.99 21.21
N PHE A 525 40.77 30.21 21.30
CA PHE A 525 39.63 30.64 20.48
C PHE A 525 39.96 30.67 18.99
N GLU A 526 41.16 31.10 18.61
CA GLU A 526 41.53 31.24 17.19
C GLU A 526 41.60 29.88 16.50
N ALA A 527 42.10 28.85 17.19
CA ALA A 527 42.13 27.51 16.64
C ALA A 527 40.73 26.90 16.47
N ILE A 528 39.81 27.09 17.43
CA ILE A 528 38.44 26.57 17.34
C ILE A 528 37.63 27.35 16.30
N GLU A 529 37.69 28.69 16.32
CA GLU A 529 37.05 29.56 15.32
C GLU A 529 37.60 29.28 13.90
N GLY A 530 38.89 28.98 13.78
CA GLY A 530 39.52 28.55 12.53
C GLY A 530 39.07 27.16 12.07
N ALA A 531 38.92 26.20 12.98
CA ALA A 531 38.42 24.85 12.67
C ALA A 531 36.94 24.86 12.22
N LEU A 532 36.12 25.71 12.85
CA LEU A 532 34.70 25.88 12.51
C LEU A 532 34.48 26.88 11.36
N ASN A 533 35.49 27.69 11.03
CA ASN A 533 35.41 28.78 10.05
C ASN A 533 34.32 29.82 10.38
N VAL A 534 34.17 30.16 11.67
CA VAL A 534 33.19 31.12 12.22
C VAL A 534 33.83 31.97 13.31
N LYS A 535 33.50 33.26 13.35
CA LYS A 535 33.85 34.15 14.47
C LYS A 535 32.63 34.36 15.36
N PHE A 536 32.75 34.09 16.65
CA PHE A 536 31.66 34.27 17.61
C PHE A 536 31.58 35.74 18.05
N LYS A 537 30.36 36.28 18.16
CA LYS A 537 30.11 37.59 18.79
C LYS A 537 30.26 37.48 20.30
N ASP A 538 29.67 36.43 20.91
CA ASP A 538 29.81 36.09 22.31
C ASP A 538 30.62 34.79 22.48
N ARG A 539 31.90 34.95 22.83
CA ARG A 539 32.80 33.83 23.12
C ARG A 539 32.36 32.99 24.33
N GLY A 540 31.46 33.49 25.17
CA GLY A 540 30.93 32.76 26.32
C GLY A 540 30.08 31.57 25.93
N LEU A 541 29.30 31.70 24.85
CA LEU A 541 28.52 30.58 24.30
C LEU A 541 29.42 29.45 23.83
N LEU A 542 30.54 29.78 23.17
CA LEU A 542 31.52 28.79 22.75
C LEU A 542 32.17 28.08 23.94
N VAL A 543 32.52 28.83 25.00
CA VAL A 543 33.08 28.24 26.23
C VAL A 543 32.07 27.32 26.91
N GLU A 544 30.79 27.70 26.98
CA GLU A 544 29.72 26.82 27.48
C GLU A 544 29.61 25.54 26.65
N ALA A 545 29.60 25.65 25.32
CA ALA A 545 29.46 24.52 24.40
C ALA A 545 30.55 23.45 24.57
N ILE A 546 31.78 23.85 24.90
CA ILE A 546 32.91 22.94 25.08
C ILE A 546 33.15 22.50 26.54
N THR A 547 32.28 22.89 27.48
CA THR A 547 32.48 22.62 28.93
C THR A 547 31.57 21.50 29.44
N HIS A 548 32.17 20.37 29.84
CA HIS A 548 31.45 19.22 30.39
C HIS A 548 31.12 19.40 31.88
N ALA A 549 29.99 18.83 32.32
CA ALA A 549 29.46 18.93 33.68
C ALA A 549 30.45 18.49 34.79
N SER A 550 31.43 17.65 34.47
CA SER A 550 32.50 17.24 35.41
C SER A 550 33.44 18.37 35.84
N ARG A 551 33.41 19.53 35.17
CA ARG A 551 34.27 20.68 35.47
C ARG A 551 33.40 21.94 35.70
N PRO A 552 32.59 21.97 36.78
CA PRO A 552 31.81 23.15 37.09
C PRO A 552 32.76 24.33 37.35
N SER A 553 32.64 25.38 36.55
CA SER A 553 33.43 26.60 36.70
C SER A 553 32.53 27.72 37.18
N SER A 554 32.99 28.55 38.12
CA SER A 554 32.22 29.70 38.61
C SER A 554 31.82 30.61 37.43
N GLY A 555 30.53 30.70 37.15
CA GLY A 555 29.96 31.57 36.10
C GLY A 555 29.83 30.96 34.70
N VAL A 556 30.19 29.69 34.47
CA VAL A 556 30.02 29.02 33.16
C VAL A 556 29.15 27.77 33.33
N SER A 557 28.03 27.72 32.62
CA SER A 557 27.13 26.57 32.57
C SER A 557 27.76 25.40 31.79
N CYS A 558 27.21 24.19 31.95
CA CYS A 558 27.60 23.05 31.11
C CYS A 558 26.90 23.08 29.75
N TYR A 559 27.48 22.39 28.76
CA TYR A 559 26.97 22.35 27.39
C TYR A 559 25.55 21.77 27.23
N GLN A 560 25.02 21.06 28.22
CA GLN A 560 23.81 20.23 28.11
C GLN A 560 22.57 21.01 27.65
N ARG A 561 22.44 22.29 28.02
CA ARG A 561 21.33 23.12 27.56
C ARG A 561 21.49 23.53 26.09
N LEU A 562 22.72 23.75 25.63
CA LEU A 562 23.02 24.04 24.23
C LEU A 562 22.90 22.78 23.36
N GLU A 563 23.29 21.62 23.87
CA GLU A 563 23.07 20.29 23.27
C GLU A 563 21.58 20.10 22.97
N PHE A 564 20.69 20.35 23.93
CA PHE A 564 19.23 20.24 23.72
C PHE A 564 18.69 21.04 22.53
N VAL A 565 19.21 22.24 22.30
CA VAL A 565 18.82 23.08 21.15
C VAL A 565 19.52 22.59 19.87
N GLY A 566 20.82 22.28 19.98
CA GLY A 566 21.65 21.81 18.90
C GLY A 566 21.17 20.51 18.26
N ASP A 567 20.76 19.54 19.07
CA ASP A 567 20.10 18.29 18.67
C ASP A 567 18.92 18.59 17.72
N ALA A 568 18.00 19.45 18.16
CA ALA A 568 16.81 19.78 17.38
C ALA A 568 17.13 20.60 16.12
N VAL A 569 18.14 21.48 16.16
CA VAL A 569 18.59 22.27 14.99
C VAL A 569 19.23 21.36 13.94
N LEU A 570 20.14 20.46 14.36
CA LEU A 570 20.83 19.55 13.44
C LEU A 570 19.86 18.51 12.87
N ASP A 571 18.97 17.93 13.67
CA ASP A 571 17.94 17.00 13.20
C ASP A 571 17.06 17.65 12.12
N HIS A 572 16.61 18.90 12.36
CA HIS A 572 15.84 19.65 11.39
C HIS A 572 16.61 19.94 10.11
N LEU A 573 17.83 20.47 10.20
CA LEU A 573 18.63 20.86 9.04
C LEU A 573 19.05 19.65 8.18
N ILE A 574 19.46 18.55 8.82
CA ILE A 574 19.82 17.31 8.14
C ILE A 574 18.58 16.70 7.48
N THR A 575 17.45 16.61 8.19
CA THR A 575 16.19 16.08 7.63
C THR A 575 15.71 16.93 6.45
N LYS A 576 15.79 18.27 6.57
CA LYS A 576 15.48 19.20 5.48
C LYS A 576 16.37 18.96 4.27
N HIS A 577 17.68 18.83 4.46
CA HIS A 577 18.62 18.54 3.38
C HIS A 577 18.32 17.20 2.69
N LEU A 578 18.11 16.12 3.46
CA LEU A 578 17.79 14.80 2.94
C LEU A 578 16.46 14.80 2.17
N PHE A 579 15.45 15.49 2.70
CA PHE A 579 14.16 15.66 2.05
C PHE A 579 14.34 16.32 0.68
N PHE A 580 14.93 17.51 0.59
CA PHE A 580 15.04 18.23 -0.69
C PHE A 580 16.03 17.59 -1.68
N THR A 581 17.03 16.84 -1.19
CA THR A 581 18.02 16.18 -2.06
C THR A 581 17.45 14.90 -2.70
N TYR A 582 16.69 14.11 -1.95
CA TYR A 582 16.18 12.81 -2.41
C TYR A 582 14.67 12.85 -2.62
N THR A 583 14.19 13.47 -3.70
CA THR A 583 12.74 13.64 -3.97
C THR A 583 12.01 12.34 -4.28
N ASN A 584 12.69 11.38 -4.91
CA ASN A 584 12.08 10.15 -5.43
C ASN A 584 12.33 8.93 -4.52
N LEU A 585 12.97 9.14 -3.37
CA LEU A 585 13.31 8.06 -2.46
C LEU A 585 12.08 7.66 -1.62
N PRO A 586 11.80 6.36 -1.45
CA PRO A 586 10.70 5.90 -0.60
C PRO A 586 10.83 6.44 0.85
N PRO A 587 9.73 6.79 1.50
CA PRO A 587 9.74 7.40 2.84
C PRO A 587 10.48 6.54 3.87
N GLY A 588 10.28 5.22 3.86
CA GLY A 588 11.00 4.31 4.76
C GLY A 588 12.53 4.38 4.62
N ARG A 589 13.05 4.53 3.40
CA ARG A 589 14.50 4.69 3.16
C ARG A 589 15.00 6.06 3.60
N LEU A 590 14.16 7.10 3.50
CA LEU A 590 14.48 8.44 3.99
C LEU A 590 14.57 8.47 5.52
N THR A 591 13.68 7.76 6.22
CA THR A 591 13.74 7.57 7.67
C THR A 591 15.02 6.83 8.08
N ASP A 592 15.42 5.79 7.33
CA ASP A 592 16.68 5.09 7.57
C ASP A 592 17.90 6.03 7.37
N LEU A 593 17.89 6.86 6.32
CA LEU A 593 18.93 7.88 6.08
C LEU A 593 19.01 8.90 7.22
N ARG A 594 17.87 9.42 7.69
CA ARG A 594 17.82 10.33 8.83
C ARG A 594 18.45 9.69 10.06
N ALA A 595 18.05 8.46 10.40
CA ALA A 595 18.56 7.73 11.56
C ALA A 595 20.06 7.42 11.47
N ALA A 596 20.59 7.20 10.27
CA ALA A 596 22.02 6.97 10.06
C ALA A 596 22.83 8.28 10.09
N ALA A 597 22.28 9.37 9.54
CA ALA A 597 22.94 10.66 9.48
C ALA A 597 22.96 11.37 10.85
N VAL A 598 21.81 11.41 11.52
CA VAL A 598 21.61 11.98 12.86
C VAL A 598 21.87 10.89 13.90
N ASN A 599 23.14 10.52 14.05
CA ASN A 599 23.59 9.51 15.00
C ASN A 599 24.78 10.04 15.80
N ASN A 600 24.72 9.88 17.12
CA ASN A 600 25.79 10.24 18.03
C ASN A 600 27.16 9.64 17.63
N GLU A 601 27.20 8.42 17.09
CA GLU A 601 28.47 7.84 16.61
C GLU A 601 29.05 8.61 15.41
N ASN A 602 28.19 9.04 14.48
CA ASN A 602 28.59 9.84 13.33
C ASN A 602 29.13 11.20 13.78
N PHE A 603 28.41 11.87 14.69
CA PHE A 603 28.88 13.13 15.27
C PHE A 603 30.19 12.98 16.05
N ALA A 604 30.37 11.89 16.79
CA ALA A 604 31.64 11.62 17.47
C ALA A 604 32.81 11.43 16.48
N ARG A 605 32.60 10.73 15.36
CA ARG A 605 33.60 10.60 14.28
C ARG A 605 33.94 11.96 13.66
N VAL A 606 32.94 12.82 13.45
CA VAL A 606 33.12 14.20 12.97
C VAL A 606 33.95 15.03 13.98
N ALA A 607 33.66 14.90 15.27
CA ALA A 607 34.43 15.57 16.34
C ALA A 607 35.90 15.14 16.37
N VAL A 608 36.19 13.87 16.09
CA VAL A 608 37.56 13.36 16.01
C VAL A 608 38.26 13.84 14.75
N LYS A 609 37.59 13.75 13.59
CA LYS A 609 38.12 14.17 12.28
C LYS A 609 38.58 15.63 12.26
N HIS A 610 37.80 16.52 12.87
CA HIS A 610 38.11 17.96 12.94
C HIS A 610 38.82 18.37 14.23
N LYS A 611 39.31 17.41 15.02
CA LYS A 611 40.06 17.62 16.27
C LYS A 611 39.30 18.44 17.34
N LEU A 612 37.97 18.46 17.29
CA LEU A 612 37.13 19.15 18.27
C LEU A 612 37.24 18.53 19.68
N HIS A 613 37.47 17.21 19.74
CA HIS A 613 37.71 16.50 21.00
C HIS A 613 38.86 17.05 21.84
N ALA A 614 39.88 17.68 21.22
CA ALA A 614 41.04 18.25 21.92
C ALA A 614 40.70 19.52 22.72
N TYR A 615 39.60 20.20 22.35
CA TYR A 615 39.16 21.44 23.00
C TYR A 615 38.12 21.20 24.10
N LEU A 616 37.71 19.95 24.33
CA LEU A 616 36.74 19.58 25.34
C LEU A 616 37.30 19.82 26.76
N ARG A 617 36.57 20.58 27.57
CA ARG A 617 36.96 20.87 28.96
C ARG A 617 36.23 19.91 29.91
N HIS A 618 36.93 18.90 30.43
CA HIS A 618 36.39 17.96 31.42
C HIS A 618 37.37 17.69 32.58
N GLY A 619 36.87 17.21 33.71
CA GLY A 619 37.65 16.86 34.91
C GLY A 619 37.80 15.36 35.15
N SER A 620 37.19 14.51 34.31
CA SER A 620 37.18 13.05 34.48
C SER A 620 38.33 12.38 33.73
N SER A 621 39.17 11.61 34.44
CA SER A 621 40.24 10.80 33.86
C SER A 621 39.71 9.55 33.14
N ALA A 622 38.56 9.01 33.56
CA ALA A 622 37.92 7.89 32.89
C ALA A 622 37.40 8.29 31.49
N LEU A 623 36.84 9.50 31.38
CA LEU A 623 36.39 10.04 30.08
C LEU A 623 37.58 10.29 29.14
N GLU A 624 38.69 10.82 29.66
CA GLU A 624 39.94 11.00 28.91
C GLU A 624 40.42 9.68 28.29
N ALA A 625 40.42 8.60 29.07
CA ALA A 625 40.82 7.28 28.59
C ALA A 625 39.92 6.79 27.46
N GLN A 626 38.60 6.92 27.62
CA GLN A 626 37.63 6.51 26.59
C GLN A 626 37.78 7.31 25.30
N ILE A 627 38.01 8.63 25.38
CA ILE A 627 38.22 9.47 24.20
C ILE A 627 39.50 9.05 23.49
N ARG A 628 40.60 8.84 24.22
CA ARG A 628 41.88 8.42 23.63
C ARG A 628 41.79 7.06 22.95
N ASP A 629 41.13 6.08 23.59
CA ASP A 629 40.94 4.75 23.01
C ASP A 629 40.10 4.83 21.73
N PHE A 630 39.02 5.63 21.74
CA PHE A 630 38.18 5.84 20.55
C PHE A 630 38.90 6.57 19.41
N VAL A 631 39.74 7.57 19.72
CA VAL A 631 40.55 8.27 18.71
C VAL A 631 41.54 7.31 18.05
N LYS A 632 42.14 6.41 18.84
CA LYS A 632 43.04 5.38 18.33
C LYS A 632 42.30 4.39 17.43
N ASP A 633 41.13 3.91 17.86
CA ASP A 633 40.30 2.99 17.07
C ASP A 633 39.92 3.62 15.71
N ILE A 634 39.54 4.91 15.68
CA ILE A 634 39.22 5.61 14.44
C ILE A 634 40.45 5.73 13.53
N GLN A 635 41.63 6.03 14.08
CA GLN A 635 42.87 6.12 13.30
C GLN A 635 43.25 4.76 12.71
N ASP A 636 43.09 3.68 13.49
CA ASP A 636 43.31 2.31 13.04
C ASP A 636 42.26 1.90 11.98
N GLU A 637 41.00 2.30 12.11
CA GLU A 637 39.95 2.07 11.10
C GLU A 637 40.20 2.83 9.78
N LEU A 638 40.61 4.10 9.85
CA LEU A 638 40.95 4.93 8.68
C LEU A 638 42.11 4.36 7.86
N SER A 639 42.96 3.53 8.48
CA SER A 639 44.09 2.88 7.80
C SER A 639 43.69 1.66 6.96
N LYS A 640 42.47 1.13 7.10
CA LYS A 640 41.99 -0.04 6.35
C LYS A 640 41.23 0.38 5.08
N GLU A 641 41.69 -0.08 3.91
CA GLU A 641 41.02 0.17 2.63
C GLU A 641 39.67 -0.57 2.56
N GLY A 642 38.58 0.16 2.27
CA GLY A 642 37.24 -0.40 2.05
C GLY A 642 36.23 -0.26 3.20
N PHE A 643 36.52 0.54 4.24
CA PHE A 643 35.66 0.61 5.42
C PHE A 643 34.57 1.70 5.35
N ASN A 644 33.39 1.39 5.88
CA ASN A 644 32.24 2.29 5.93
C ASN A 644 32.49 3.47 6.88
N TYR A 645 32.53 4.69 6.35
CA TYR A 645 32.64 5.94 7.13
C TYR A 645 31.49 6.16 8.14
N PHE A 646 30.38 5.41 8.05
CA PHE A 646 29.10 5.70 8.71
C PHE A 646 28.63 4.69 9.77
N GLY A 647 29.55 4.18 10.61
CA GLY A 647 29.15 3.66 11.93
C GLY A 647 28.46 2.29 11.96
N LEU A 648 29.06 1.29 11.32
CA LEU A 648 28.80 -0.13 11.61
C LEU A 648 29.94 -0.79 12.42
N GLY A 649 30.87 0.02 12.95
CA GLY A 649 31.96 -0.46 13.79
C GLY A 649 31.44 -0.98 15.13
N ASP A 650 32.18 -1.93 15.72
CA ASP A 650 31.86 -2.45 17.07
C ASP A 650 32.34 -1.50 18.20
N CYS A 651 32.92 -0.35 17.84
CA CYS A 651 33.46 0.65 18.75
C CYS A 651 32.33 1.54 19.32
N LYS A 652 32.14 1.49 20.64
CA LYS A 652 31.15 2.32 21.33
C LYS A 652 31.70 3.74 21.52
N ALA A 653 31.26 4.67 20.69
CA ALA A 653 31.65 6.08 20.78
C ALA A 653 31.27 6.71 22.15
N PRO A 654 32.15 7.52 22.77
CA PRO A 654 31.80 8.34 23.93
C PRO A 654 30.71 9.36 23.55
N LYS A 655 29.57 9.33 24.26
CA LYS A 655 28.42 10.23 24.00
C LYS A 655 28.81 11.71 23.97
N VAL A 656 29.67 12.10 24.91
CA VAL A 656 30.17 13.49 25.05
C VAL A 656 30.73 14.05 23.74
N LEU A 657 31.30 13.23 22.86
CA LEU A 657 31.83 13.71 21.57
C LEU A 657 30.73 14.06 20.55
N GLY A 658 29.58 13.40 20.59
CA GLY A 658 28.41 13.82 19.81
C GLY A 658 27.74 15.03 20.45
N ASP A 659 27.55 15.00 21.77
CA ASP A 659 26.91 16.09 22.51
C ASP A 659 27.63 17.44 22.29
N ILE A 660 28.96 17.45 22.15
CA ILE A 660 29.72 18.70 21.91
C ILE A 660 29.52 19.25 20.50
N VAL A 661 29.28 18.39 19.52
CA VAL A 661 29.02 18.79 18.13
C VAL A 661 27.65 19.44 18.07
N GLU A 662 26.67 18.85 18.76
CA GLU A 662 25.33 19.41 18.93
C GLU A 662 25.38 20.72 19.72
N SER A 663 26.09 20.78 20.85
CA SER A 663 26.19 22.00 21.65
C SER A 663 26.84 23.17 20.90
N ILE A 664 27.87 22.91 20.08
CA ILE A 664 28.48 23.93 19.21
C ILE A 664 27.47 24.41 18.17
N ALA A 665 26.64 23.52 17.59
CA ALA A 665 25.56 23.94 16.68
C ALA A 665 24.56 24.86 17.39
N GLY A 666 24.16 24.51 18.61
CA GLY A 666 23.30 25.34 19.46
C GLY A 666 23.92 26.70 19.80
N ALA A 667 25.23 26.75 20.06
CA ALA A 667 25.96 27.99 20.33
C ALA A 667 25.99 28.91 19.10
N ILE A 668 26.31 28.38 17.92
CA ILE A 668 26.34 29.15 16.66
C ILE A 668 24.94 29.68 16.34
N PHE A 669 23.91 28.87 16.55
CA PHE A 669 22.52 29.26 16.33
C PHE A 669 22.12 30.46 17.20
N LEU A 670 22.45 30.45 18.49
CA LEU A 670 22.12 31.53 19.41
C LEU A 670 22.96 32.80 19.18
N ASP A 671 24.24 32.66 18.84
CA ASP A 671 25.15 33.78 18.56
C ASP A 671 24.71 34.61 17.32
N ASN A 672 24.06 33.94 16.36
CA ASN A 672 23.63 34.53 15.10
C ASN A 672 22.12 34.83 15.05
N GLU A 673 21.53 35.27 16.17
CA GLU A 673 20.13 35.74 16.24
C GLU A 673 19.10 34.67 15.82
N ARG A 674 19.42 33.38 15.98
CA ARG A 674 18.59 32.21 15.61
C ARG A 674 18.50 31.96 14.10
N ASP A 675 19.55 32.32 13.36
CA ASP A 675 19.64 31.99 11.93
C ASP A 675 20.16 30.56 11.69
N ALA A 676 19.25 29.67 11.27
CA ALA A 676 19.57 28.28 10.94
C ALA A 676 20.44 28.14 9.67
N PHE A 677 20.44 29.13 8.77
CA PHE A 677 21.23 29.10 7.53
C PHE A 677 22.73 29.16 7.83
N ILE A 678 23.14 29.98 8.79
CA ILE A 678 24.55 30.09 9.20
C ILE A 678 25.04 28.77 9.81
N VAL A 679 24.21 28.12 10.64
CA VAL A 679 24.54 26.81 11.20
C VAL A 679 24.76 25.79 10.09
N TRP A 680 23.87 25.73 9.09
CA TRP A 680 24.02 24.80 7.97
C TRP A 680 25.27 25.08 7.14
N LYS A 681 25.58 26.34 6.86
CA LYS A 681 26.80 26.74 6.12
C LYS A 681 28.09 26.21 6.78
N VAL A 682 28.08 26.12 8.11
CA VAL A 682 29.21 25.64 8.92
C VAL A 682 29.22 24.12 9.02
N PHE A 683 28.07 23.51 9.30
CA PHE A 683 27.98 22.08 9.54
C PHE A 683 27.96 21.24 8.27
N GLN A 684 27.46 21.75 7.14
CA GLN A 684 27.47 21.03 5.87
C GLN A 684 28.88 20.53 5.47
N PRO A 685 29.94 21.36 5.46
CA PRO A 685 31.29 20.88 5.16
C PRO A 685 31.87 20.00 6.29
N LEU A 686 31.51 20.26 7.56
CA LEU A 686 31.99 19.47 8.69
C LEU A 686 31.46 18.03 8.66
N LEU A 687 30.18 17.88 8.30
CA LEU A 687 29.48 16.59 8.18
C LEU A 687 29.83 15.84 6.89
N HIS A 688 30.67 16.39 6.01
CA HIS A 688 31.03 15.73 4.75
C HIS A 688 32.13 14.66 4.92
N PRO A 689 32.03 13.48 4.27
CA PRO A 689 30.90 13.02 3.44
C PRO A 689 29.66 12.73 4.31
N MET A 690 28.46 13.08 3.81
CA MET A 690 27.19 12.74 4.46
C MET A 690 26.69 11.37 3.99
N VAL A 691 25.82 10.73 4.78
CA VAL A 691 25.22 9.44 4.42
C VAL A 691 24.39 9.59 3.14
N THR A 692 24.70 8.78 2.14
CA THR A 692 23.96 8.62 0.87
C THR A 692 23.20 7.30 0.85
N PRO A 693 22.15 7.13 0.01
CA PRO A 693 21.44 5.86 -0.16
C PRO A 693 22.35 4.67 -0.47
N GLU A 694 23.44 4.91 -1.20
CA GLU A 694 24.44 3.91 -1.60
C GLU A 694 25.37 3.54 -0.44
N THR A 695 25.72 4.51 0.40
CA THR A 695 26.56 4.30 1.59
C THR A 695 25.75 3.95 2.84
N LEU A 696 24.42 3.92 2.76
CA LEU A 696 23.54 3.70 3.90
C LEU A 696 23.79 2.29 4.47
N PRO A 697 24.28 2.16 5.71
CA PRO A 697 24.44 0.87 6.34
C PRO A 697 23.07 0.19 6.50
N MET A 698 22.80 -0.86 5.73
CA MET A 698 21.63 -1.71 6.02
C MET A 698 21.87 -2.49 7.32
N HIS A 699 20.84 -2.54 8.16
CA HIS A 699 20.90 -3.35 9.36
C HIS A 699 21.02 -4.84 8.96
N PRO A 700 22.00 -5.62 9.50
CA PRO A 700 22.28 -6.98 9.04
C PRO A 700 21.06 -7.92 9.02
N VAL A 701 20.15 -7.77 10.00
CA VAL A 701 18.90 -8.56 10.08
C VAL A 701 17.96 -8.25 8.92
N ARG A 702 17.88 -6.97 8.51
CA ARG A 702 17.02 -6.52 7.42
C ARG A 702 17.62 -6.88 6.07
N GLU A 703 18.92 -6.65 5.89
CA GLU A 703 19.65 -7.08 4.67
C GLU A 703 19.46 -8.59 4.44
N LEU A 704 19.60 -9.40 5.48
CA LEU A 704 19.39 -10.84 5.40
C LEU A 704 17.94 -11.20 5.05
N GLN A 705 16.97 -10.52 5.66
CA GLN A 705 15.54 -10.76 5.39
C GLN A 705 15.15 -10.39 3.96
N GLU A 706 15.58 -9.22 3.47
CA GLU A 706 15.32 -8.76 2.11
C GLU A 706 15.95 -9.71 1.08
N ARG A 707 17.20 -10.15 1.32
CA ARG A 707 17.87 -11.16 0.48
C ARG A 707 17.09 -12.48 0.42
N CYS A 708 16.72 -13.04 1.58
CA CYS A 708 15.97 -14.31 1.63
C CYS A 708 14.62 -14.17 0.91
N GLN A 709 13.96 -13.02 1.06
CA GLN A 709 12.69 -12.75 0.37
C GLN A 709 12.84 -12.63 -1.15
N GLN A 710 13.93 -12.04 -1.64
CA GLN A 710 14.24 -11.98 -3.07
C GLN A 710 14.50 -13.37 -3.68
N GLN A 711 15.18 -14.25 -2.94
CA GLN A 711 15.47 -15.63 -3.37
C GLN A 711 14.34 -16.62 -3.05
N ALA A 712 13.27 -16.18 -2.38
CA ALA A 712 12.17 -16.99 -1.87
C ALA A 712 12.60 -18.13 -0.92
N GLU A 713 13.64 -17.88 -0.11
CA GLU A 713 14.18 -18.76 0.93
C GLU A 713 13.47 -18.50 2.28
N GLY A 714 13.23 -19.55 3.07
CA GLY A 714 12.63 -19.45 4.40
C GLY A 714 13.63 -19.10 5.48
N LEU A 715 13.51 -17.91 6.10
CA LEU A 715 14.39 -17.42 7.16
C LEU A 715 13.78 -17.64 8.55
N GLU A 716 14.52 -18.29 9.46
CA GLU A 716 14.13 -18.52 10.86
C GLU A 716 15.23 -18.13 11.85
N TYR A 717 14.83 -17.52 12.97
CA TYR A 717 15.72 -17.19 14.09
C TYR A 717 15.37 -18.02 15.32
N LYS A 718 16.32 -18.80 15.85
CA LYS A 718 16.17 -19.51 17.12
C LYS A 718 17.02 -18.84 18.18
N ALA A 719 16.39 -18.39 19.26
CA ALA A 719 17.07 -17.75 20.38
C ALA A 719 17.02 -18.64 21.61
N THR A 720 18.18 -18.99 22.15
CA THR A 720 18.32 -19.74 23.41
C THR A 720 19.03 -18.86 24.43
N ARG A 721 18.65 -18.98 25.70
CA ARG A 721 19.25 -18.20 26.80
C ARG A 721 19.94 -19.13 27.78
N THR A 722 21.24 -18.97 27.91
CA THR A 722 22.09 -19.72 28.85
C THR A 722 22.69 -18.72 29.85
N GLY A 723 22.03 -18.59 31.00
CA GLY A 723 22.41 -17.61 32.03
C GLY A 723 22.27 -16.16 31.56
N ASN A 724 23.36 -15.37 31.67
CA ASN A 724 23.39 -13.96 31.27
C ASN A 724 23.66 -13.72 29.78
N ILE A 725 23.80 -14.78 28.97
CA ILE A 725 24.12 -14.67 27.55
C ILE A 725 22.95 -15.23 26.72
N ALA A 726 22.50 -14.46 25.74
CA ALA A 726 21.57 -14.91 24.72
C ALA A 726 22.35 -15.40 23.50
N THR A 727 22.10 -16.63 23.07
CA THR A 727 22.62 -17.21 21.83
C THR A 727 21.51 -17.14 20.78
N VAL A 728 21.82 -16.63 19.59
CA VAL A 728 20.89 -16.59 18.47
C VAL A 728 21.50 -17.34 17.29
N GLU A 729 20.72 -18.26 16.74
CA GLU A 729 21.03 -19.07 15.57
C GLU A 729 20.10 -18.70 14.42
N VAL A 730 20.66 -18.61 13.21
CA VAL A 730 19.95 -18.24 12.00
C VAL A 730 19.90 -19.43 11.06
N PHE A 731 18.68 -19.80 10.65
CA PHE A 731 18.41 -20.89 9.73
C PHE A 731 17.82 -20.35 8.42
N ILE A 732 18.32 -20.82 7.29
CA ILE A 732 17.78 -20.54 5.95
C ILE A 732 17.42 -21.89 5.31
N ASP A 733 16.15 -22.09 4.97
CA ASP A 733 15.58 -23.35 4.49
C ASP A 733 15.93 -24.57 5.38
N GLY A 734 15.99 -24.34 6.69
CA GLY A 734 16.31 -25.37 7.70
C GLY A 734 17.81 -25.64 7.89
N VAL A 735 18.70 -24.98 7.14
CA VAL A 735 20.15 -25.07 7.30
C VAL A 735 20.66 -23.96 8.20
N GLN A 736 21.46 -24.28 9.21
CA GLN A 736 22.09 -23.28 10.08
C GLN A 736 23.20 -22.55 9.32
N ILE A 737 23.08 -21.22 9.18
CA ILE A 737 24.04 -20.39 8.43
C ILE A 737 24.83 -19.45 9.34
N GLY A 738 24.23 -18.99 10.45
CA GLY A 738 24.89 -18.06 11.37
C GLY A 738 24.57 -18.33 12.83
N ILE A 739 25.52 -18.03 13.72
CA ILE A 739 25.36 -18.08 15.18
C ILE A 739 26.11 -16.91 15.82
N ALA A 740 25.52 -16.32 16.87
CA ALA A 740 26.23 -15.36 17.72
C ALA A 740 25.69 -15.33 19.15
N GLN A 741 26.51 -14.82 20.05
CA GLN A 741 26.24 -14.74 21.48
C GLN A 741 26.40 -13.31 21.98
N ASN A 742 25.46 -12.83 22.79
CA ASN A 742 25.55 -11.52 23.43
C ASN A 742 24.62 -11.44 24.66
N PRO A 743 24.94 -10.66 25.71
CA PRO A 743 24.03 -10.43 26.83
C PRO A 743 22.65 -9.90 26.41
N GLN A 744 22.59 -9.07 25.37
CA GLN A 744 21.34 -8.56 24.81
C GLN A 744 20.89 -9.39 23.60
N LYS A 745 19.66 -9.93 23.66
CA LYS A 745 19.04 -10.72 22.57
C LYS A 745 19.09 -9.98 21.22
N LYS A 746 18.81 -8.67 21.20
CA LYS A 746 18.83 -7.86 19.96
C LYS A 746 20.22 -7.77 19.33
N MET A 747 21.27 -7.63 20.14
CA MET A 747 22.65 -7.58 19.65
C MET A 747 23.15 -8.96 19.21
N ALA A 748 22.78 -10.03 19.92
CA ALA A 748 23.06 -11.40 19.49
C ALA A 748 22.43 -11.68 18.12
N GLN A 749 21.18 -11.25 17.91
CA GLN A 749 20.50 -11.40 16.62
C GLN A 749 21.19 -10.60 15.49
N LYS A 750 21.61 -9.35 15.76
CA LYS A 750 22.37 -8.54 14.79
C LYS A 750 23.66 -9.22 14.37
N LEU A 751 24.44 -9.71 15.32
CA LEU A 751 25.72 -10.40 15.06
C LEU A 751 25.50 -11.73 14.31
N ALA A 752 24.48 -12.50 14.69
CA ALA A 752 24.18 -13.77 14.02
C ALA A 752 23.77 -13.56 12.56
N ALA A 753 22.97 -12.52 12.28
CA ALA A 753 22.62 -12.13 10.92
C ALA A 753 23.83 -11.62 10.11
N ARG A 754 24.73 -10.86 10.74
CA ARG A 754 26.00 -10.41 10.10
C ARG A 754 26.87 -11.61 9.72
N ASN A 755 27.05 -12.56 10.63
CA ASN A 755 27.80 -13.79 10.36
C ASN A 755 27.16 -14.58 9.22
N ALA A 756 25.83 -14.67 9.18
CA ALA A 756 25.12 -15.36 8.11
C ALA A 756 25.34 -14.68 6.74
N LEU A 757 25.31 -13.35 6.68
CA LEU A 757 25.56 -12.60 5.43
C LEU A 757 26.97 -12.80 4.89
N VAL A 758 27.99 -12.86 5.76
CA VAL A 758 29.38 -13.14 5.35
C VAL A 758 29.48 -14.51 4.70
N VAL A 759 28.94 -15.55 5.36
CA VAL A 759 28.93 -16.93 4.83
C VAL A 759 28.20 -17.02 3.49
N LEU A 760 27.14 -16.24 3.30
CA LEU A 760 26.38 -16.22 2.05
C LEU A 760 27.15 -15.51 0.91
N LYS A 761 27.83 -14.39 1.19
CA LYS A 761 28.67 -13.69 0.20
C LYS A 761 29.85 -14.56 -0.25
N GLU A 762 30.51 -15.24 0.69
CA GLU A 762 31.57 -16.20 0.37
C GLU A 762 31.08 -17.36 -0.52
N LYS A 763 29.86 -17.86 -0.29
CA LYS A 763 29.26 -18.89 -1.16
C LYS A 763 29.01 -18.40 -2.59
N GLU A 764 28.62 -17.13 -2.76
CA GLU A 764 28.36 -16.53 -4.07
C GLU A 764 29.66 -16.29 -4.85
N GLU A 765 30.71 -15.78 -4.20
CA GLU A 765 32.03 -15.61 -4.80
C GLU A 765 32.65 -16.95 -5.21
N ASN A 766 32.47 -17.99 -4.37
CA ASN A 766 32.89 -19.36 -4.68
C ASN A 766 32.06 -20.03 -5.80
N ALA A 767 30.85 -19.55 -6.08
CA ALA A 767 30.04 -20.01 -7.22
C ALA A 767 30.51 -19.34 -8.53
N MET A 768 30.76 -18.02 -8.51
CA MET A 768 31.24 -17.26 -9.68
C MET A 768 32.65 -17.69 -10.13
N THR A 769 33.54 -18.04 -9.20
CA THR A 769 34.89 -18.54 -9.51
C THR A 769 34.87 -19.96 -10.09
N LYS A 770 33.90 -20.81 -9.71
CA LYS A 770 33.74 -22.15 -10.28
C LYS A 770 33.19 -22.16 -11.72
N ASP A 771 32.52 -21.08 -12.14
CA ASP A 771 32.03 -20.92 -13.51
C ASP A 771 33.12 -20.44 -14.48
N MET A 772 34.18 -19.77 -13.99
CA MET A 772 35.33 -19.36 -14.81
C MET A 772 36.37 -20.47 -15.03
N ASP A 773 36.45 -21.44 -14.10
CA ASP A 773 37.50 -22.49 -14.12
C ASP A 773 37.01 -23.86 -14.66
N ASN A 774 35.77 -23.93 -15.16
CA ASN A 774 35.24 -25.13 -15.84
C ASN A 774 34.96 -24.85 -17.33
N GLY A 775 36.04 -24.68 -18.09
CA GLY A 775 36.03 -24.73 -19.56
C GLY A 775 35.90 -26.14 -20.14
N GLU A 776 35.63 -27.17 -19.34
CA GLU A 776 35.38 -28.54 -19.82
C GLU A 776 33.97 -29.02 -19.47
N LYS A 777 33.28 -29.45 -20.53
CA LYS A 777 31.92 -29.99 -20.60
C LYS A 777 31.45 -30.69 -19.31
N LYS A 778 30.81 -29.94 -18.42
CA LYS A 778 29.86 -30.53 -17.48
C LYS A 778 28.59 -30.85 -18.25
N ASN A 779 28.28 -32.14 -18.37
CA ASN A 779 26.91 -32.58 -18.62
C ASN A 779 26.04 -31.88 -17.56
N GLY A 780 25.28 -30.88 -18.00
CA GLY A 780 24.35 -30.18 -17.12
C GLY A 780 23.49 -31.21 -16.42
N VAL A 781 23.36 -31.09 -15.11
CA VAL A 781 22.24 -31.71 -14.40
C VAL A 781 20.99 -31.08 -15.01
N GLN A 782 20.45 -31.77 -16.01
CA GLN A 782 19.23 -31.38 -16.68
C GLN A 782 18.16 -31.45 -15.59
N ILE A 783 17.65 -30.29 -15.18
CA ILE A 783 16.55 -30.24 -14.21
C ILE A 783 15.35 -30.85 -14.93
N PHE A 784 15.17 -32.15 -14.74
CA PHE A 784 14.06 -32.91 -15.27
C PHE A 784 12.80 -32.38 -14.60
N THR A 785 11.92 -31.75 -15.37
CA THR A 785 10.65 -31.21 -14.86
C THR A 785 9.49 -32.06 -15.38
N ARG A 786 8.30 -31.88 -14.79
CA ARG A 786 7.05 -32.47 -15.31
C ARG A 786 6.81 -32.17 -16.79
N GLN A 787 7.25 -31.00 -17.27
CA GLN A 787 7.16 -30.66 -18.70
C GLN A 787 8.01 -31.60 -19.55
N THR A 788 9.22 -31.92 -19.12
CA THR A 788 10.11 -32.86 -19.81
C THR A 788 9.48 -34.26 -19.93
N LEU A 789 8.79 -34.74 -18.89
CA LEU A 789 8.06 -36.02 -18.94
C LEU A 789 6.90 -35.99 -19.93
N ASN A 790 6.13 -34.89 -19.95
CA ASN A 790 5.05 -34.71 -20.92
C ASN A 790 5.58 -34.67 -22.36
N ASP A 791 6.69 -33.98 -22.59
CA ASP A 791 7.31 -33.86 -23.92
C ASP A 791 7.84 -35.20 -24.45
N ILE A 792 8.33 -36.07 -23.56
CA ILE A 792 8.74 -37.44 -23.91
C ILE A 792 7.52 -38.29 -24.26
N CYS A 793 6.45 -38.20 -23.46
CA CYS A 793 5.21 -38.93 -23.75
C CYS A 793 4.61 -38.49 -25.10
N LEU A 794 4.62 -37.19 -25.39
CA LEU A 794 4.18 -36.64 -26.68
C LEU A 794 5.05 -37.12 -27.84
N ARG A 795 6.38 -37.05 -27.72
CA ARG A 795 7.31 -37.50 -28.77
C ARG A 795 7.17 -39.00 -29.07
N ARG A 796 6.90 -39.82 -28.05
CA ARG A 796 6.79 -41.28 -28.19
C ARG A 796 5.35 -41.78 -28.38
N GLN A 797 4.38 -40.88 -28.55
CA GLN A 797 2.93 -41.18 -28.65
C GLN A 797 2.38 -42.02 -27.48
N TRP A 798 2.89 -41.79 -26.28
CA TRP A 798 2.37 -42.39 -25.05
C TRP A 798 1.24 -41.54 -24.46
N PRO A 799 0.21 -42.17 -23.86
CA PRO A 799 -0.75 -41.47 -23.01
C PRO A 799 -0.06 -40.63 -21.92
N MET A 800 -0.70 -39.51 -21.57
CA MET A 800 -0.14 -38.57 -20.58
C MET A 800 0.09 -39.23 -19.21
N PRO A 801 1.16 -38.83 -18.48
CA PRO A 801 1.46 -39.34 -17.14
C PRO A 801 0.29 -39.12 -16.16
N GLN A 802 -0.09 -40.16 -15.45
CA GLN A 802 -1.10 -40.09 -14.39
C GLN A 802 -0.42 -39.75 -13.06
N TYR A 803 -0.89 -38.67 -12.43
CA TYR A 803 -0.47 -38.26 -11.10
C TYR A 803 -1.60 -38.47 -10.10
N HIS A 804 -1.30 -39.06 -8.94
CA HIS A 804 -2.24 -39.11 -7.83
C HIS A 804 -1.56 -38.74 -6.51
N CYS A 805 -2.37 -38.25 -5.57
CA CYS A 805 -1.90 -37.80 -4.27
C CYS A 805 -1.81 -39.00 -3.33
N VAL A 806 -0.61 -39.28 -2.81
CA VAL A 806 -0.36 -40.38 -1.89
C VAL A 806 -0.62 -39.97 -0.45
N ASN A 807 -0.16 -38.76 -0.08
CA ASN A 807 -0.31 -38.24 1.27
C ASN A 807 -0.35 -36.70 1.27
N GLU A 808 -1.22 -36.14 2.10
CA GLU A 808 -1.35 -34.71 2.33
C GLU A 808 -1.51 -34.47 3.84
N GLY A 809 -0.51 -33.83 4.45
CA GLY A 809 -0.49 -33.64 5.90
C GLY A 809 0.41 -32.48 6.35
N GLY A 810 0.10 -31.94 7.53
CA GLY A 810 0.80 -30.81 8.15
C GLY A 810 -0.15 -29.69 8.60
N PRO A 811 0.31 -28.79 9.49
CA PRO A 811 -0.48 -27.63 9.91
C PRO A 811 -0.73 -26.67 8.72
N ALA A 812 -1.78 -25.84 8.79
CA ALA A 812 -2.24 -25.02 7.66
C ALA A 812 -1.17 -24.09 7.06
N HIS A 813 -0.15 -23.71 7.84
CA HIS A 813 0.99 -22.88 7.42
C HIS A 813 2.21 -23.69 6.90
N ALA A 814 2.19 -25.03 6.99
CA ALA A 814 3.29 -25.91 6.58
C ALA A 814 2.77 -27.26 6.03
N LYS A 815 1.78 -27.21 5.14
CA LYS A 815 1.20 -28.40 4.51
C LYS A 815 2.18 -29.01 3.52
N ARG A 816 2.44 -30.32 3.63
CA ARG A 816 3.30 -31.07 2.69
C ARG A 816 2.47 -32.04 1.87
N PHE A 817 2.82 -32.14 0.59
CA PHE A 817 2.15 -32.97 -0.41
C PHE A 817 3.12 -34.01 -0.95
N VAL A 818 2.68 -35.26 -1.03
CA VAL A 818 3.40 -36.37 -1.65
C VAL A 818 2.58 -36.87 -2.82
N TYR A 819 3.19 -36.90 -4.01
CA TYR A 819 2.55 -37.36 -5.23
C TYR A 819 3.28 -38.56 -5.82
N ALA A 820 2.52 -39.44 -6.44
CA ALA A 820 3.04 -40.53 -7.25
C ALA A 820 2.74 -40.29 -8.72
N VAL A 821 3.60 -40.82 -9.60
CA VAL A 821 3.43 -40.76 -11.05
C VAL A 821 3.70 -42.10 -11.71
N ARG A 822 2.90 -42.41 -12.74
CA ARG A 822 3.11 -43.54 -13.66
C ARG A 822 2.70 -43.17 -15.09
N VAL A 823 3.34 -43.77 -16.09
CA VAL A 823 3.06 -43.59 -17.52
C VAL A 823 2.65 -44.92 -18.13
N ASN A 824 1.73 -44.91 -19.09
CA ASN A 824 1.41 -46.11 -19.85
C ASN A 824 2.25 -46.11 -21.14
N THR A 825 3.19 -47.03 -21.25
CA THR A 825 4.02 -47.18 -22.45
C THR A 825 3.32 -48.10 -23.44
N SER A 826 3.27 -47.71 -24.72
CA SER A 826 2.54 -48.46 -25.76
C SER A 826 3.11 -49.86 -26.04
N ASP A 827 4.33 -50.14 -25.58
CA ASP A 827 5.06 -51.38 -25.79
C ASP A 827 5.12 -52.31 -24.56
N ARG A 828 5.02 -51.79 -23.32
CA ARG A 828 5.13 -52.60 -22.08
C ARG A 828 4.02 -52.38 -21.05
N GLY A 829 3.03 -51.54 -21.34
CA GLY A 829 1.97 -51.21 -20.40
C GLY A 829 2.43 -50.17 -19.36
N TRP A 830 1.79 -50.17 -18.18
CA TRP A 830 2.06 -49.20 -17.12
C TRP A 830 3.45 -49.36 -16.51
N THR A 831 4.18 -48.25 -16.38
CA THR A 831 5.43 -48.19 -15.61
C THR A 831 5.19 -48.36 -14.12
N ASP A 832 6.24 -48.74 -13.40
CA ASP A 832 6.25 -48.71 -11.94
C ASP A 832 5.93 -47.31 -11.41
N GLU A 833 5.22 -47.29 -10.29
CA GLU A 833 4.76 -46.06 -9.66
C GLU A 833 5.90 -45.40 -8.88
N CYS A 834 6.31 -44.20 -9.30
CA CYS A 834 7.37 -43.44 -8.66
C CYS A 834 6.77 -42.42 -7.70
N ILE A 835 7.11 -42.54 -6.41
CA ILE A 835 6.62 -41.66 -5.34
C ILE A 835 7.66 -40.58 -5.06
N GLY A 836 7.28 -39.32 -5.24
CA GLY A 836 8.15 -38.15 -4.99
C GLY A 836 8.31 -37.82 -3.50
N GLU A 837 9.24 -36.91 -3.20
CA GLU A 837 9.46 -36.43 -1.83
C GLU A 837 8.34 -35.48 -1.37
N PRO A 838 8.10 -35.34 -0.05
CA PRO A 838 7.10 -34.43 0.50
C PRO A 838 7.47 -32.96 0.28
N MET A 839 6.71 -32.25 -0.56
CA MET A 839 7.00 -30.87 -0.94
C MET A 839 5.91 -29.88 -0.48
N PRO A 840 6.24 -28.60 -0.25
CA PRO A 840 5.28 -27.60 0.26
C PRO A 840 4.24 -27.13 -0.77
N SER A 841 4.39 -27.53 -2.04
CA SER A 841 3.47 -27.17 -3.12
C SER A 841 3.17 -28.40 -3.97
N VAL A 842 1.90 -28.58 -4.34
CA VAL A 842 1.44 -29.66 -5.24
C VAL A 842 2.24 -29.68 -6.54
N LYS A 843 2.62 -28.51 -7.07
CA LYS A 843 3.43 -28.42 -8.29
C LYS A 843 4.82 -29.03 -8.07
N LYS A 844 5.51 -28.62 -7.00
CA LYS A 844 6.83 -29.14 -6.64
C LYS A 844 6.80 -30.63 -6.28
N ALA A 845 5.74 -31.11 -5.63
CA ALA A 845 5.56 -32.52 -5.31
C ALA A 845 5.42 -33.39 -6.57
N LYS A 846 4.64 -32.91 -7.56
CA LYS A 846 4.51 -33.58 -8.86
C LYS A 846 5.80 -33.53 -9.68
N ASP A 847 6.53 -32.42 -9.61
CA ASP A 847 7.84 -32.29 -10.27
C ASP A 847 8.86 -33.27 -9.67
N SER A 848 8.92 -33.40 -8.34
CA SER A 848 9.77 -34.38 -7.65
C SER A 848 9.46 -35.83 -8.06
N ALA A 849 8.18 -36.19 -8.14
CA ALA A 849 7.76 -37.52 -8.61
C ALA A 849 8.12 -37.74 -10.10
N ALA A 850 7.96 -36.71 -10.94
CA ALA A 850 8.31 -36.76 -12.36
C ALA A 850 9.80 -36.99 -12.60
N THR A 851 10.68 -36.38 -11.80
CA THR A 851 12.13 -36.58 -11.88
C THR A 851 12.51 -38.04 -11.67
N LEU A 852 11.94 -38.68 -10.64
CA LEU A 852 12.21 -40.10 -10.34
C LEU A 852 11.73 -41.03 -11.46
N LEU A 853 10.56 -40.74 -12.05
CA LEU A 853 10.07 -41.53 -13.18
C LEU A 853 10.88 -41.28 -14.45
N LEU A 854 11.39 -40.06 -14.67
CA LEU A 854 12.28 -39.75 -15.78
C LEU A 854 13.62 -40.48 -15.67
N GLU A 855 14.18 -40.60 -14.47
CA GLU A 855 15.36 -41.44 -14.23
C GLU A 855 15.09 -42.92 -14.52
N LEU A 856 13.93 -43.42 -14.11
CA LEU A 856 13.51 -44.80 -14.39
C LEU A 856 13.34 -45.03 -15.91
N LEU A 857 12.68 -44.11 -16.61
CA LEU A 857 12.49 -44.17 -18.05
C LEU A 857 13.80 -44.09 -18.83
N ASN A 858 14.75 -43.26 -18.40
CA ASN A 858 16.09 -43.19 -19.00
C ASN A 858 16.89 -44.50 -18.83
N ARG A 859 16.65 -45.25 -17.74
CA ARG A 859 17.25 -46.58 -17.53
C ARG A 859 16.57 -47.68 -18.34
N CYS A 860 15.24 -47.63 -18.46
CA CYS A 860 14.47 -48.64 -19.19
C CYS A 860 14.50 -48.44 -20.71
N TYR A 861 14.71 -47.21 -21.17
CA TYR A 861 14.77 -46.84 -22.58
C TYR A 861 15.95 -45.91 -22.85
N PRO A 862 17.20 -46.39 -22.80
CA PRO A 862 18.35 -45.57 -23.15
C PRO A 862 18.20 -45.09 -24.60
N ASP A 863 18.26 -43.77 -24.80
CA ASP A 863 18.32 -43.20 -26.15
C ASP A 863 19.60 -43.73 -26.81
N ASN A 864 19.46 -44.62 -27.80
CA ASN A 864 20.54 -44.90 -28.74
C ASN A 864 20.84 -43.58 -29.47
N ARG A 865 21.94 -42.93 -29.08
CA ARG A 865 22.47 -41.76 -29.77
C ARG A 865 22.84 -42.07 -31.21
#